data_AF-A0A9E3RG55-F1
#
_entry.id   AF-A0A9E3RG55-F1
#
_cell.length_a   1.000
_cell.length_b   1.000
_cell.length_c   1.000
_cell.angle_alpha   90.00
_cell.angle_beta   90.00
_cell.angle_gamma   90.00
#
_symmetry.space_group_name_H-M   'P 1'
#
loop_
_entity.id
_entity.type
_entity.pdbx_description
1 polymer ?
#
loop_
_entity_poly.entity_id
_entity_poly.type
_entity_poly.pdbx_seq_one_letter_code
_entity_poly.pdbx_strand_id
1 'polypeptide(L)'
;MKRILLLVFGISLSGSVFAQCSLSLPAPPAVDSITGCSARLSWKSVPGAAYYQLRYMPQYGSWSELINAGNDTTFSMTGLIPGTKYFVGVAPYCDSSFKRGNILGNTFITGVCEVPVITSTAGETEHSINVTWTTYCSVTSFSIRYRLVSDEFWTELNDVNSPLSIAGLSANSNYEVQLQSVCSDLQSSGWSSSAYGLTLMVIDTTGNNDTSGNNIDTTGNNIDTTGNNVDTTGNNVDTTGNNIDTTGNNIDTTGNNIDTTGNNIDTTGNNIDTTGNNIDTTGNNIDTTGNNIDTTGNNIDTTGNNIDTTGNNIDTTGNNIDTTGNNIDTTGNNIDTTGNNIDTTGNNIDTTGNNIDTTGNNIDTTGNNIDTTGNNIDTTGNNIDTTGNNIDTTGNNIDTTGNNIDTTGNNIDTTGNNIDTTGNNIDTTGNNIDTTGNNIDTTGNNIDTTGNNIDTTGNNIDTTGNNIDTTGNNIDTTATTQRPNIILIIADDMSQKTFIETGGPTWFETPAISRIANEGINFMEATVTLSLCAPSRATIFTGLYANHTGVTANQGERIDSNLLTMAKVLHDAGYYTGFIGKYHVASMPQPGYDFWLAGVNSFYGNNPKFNLNGNMVTMDENFTTVVQENVNEFIRTAPRPFFLIAAHVAPHAPYLVQPQDEGRYDDEVMPFPQDFYKYTHNFPDFLYPSNQINITDSANLTEDIKGYFESTAGIEHSTDTMLSIMDSLGITDSSMIIFTSDNGYLFGEHQLFCKRLSYEESLKVPLFIRYPQWFTPHTVDTTTLALNVDLCPTILDAAGIPDTFHFDGKSLHYLLQNPAARTQTLFQYDYNSYGDGTNIPSFRGIRSLDYKYVRYSCEDQTEEFFDERNDPLELTNLINDSSYTSLIEHYRHLLDSSMQSLGDTNALVVRNCYLNTTQERVMDSEEGDEEGEAMTFRVYPQPAKDNVFFELRNLPTEQGKITYVINNAKGEFLTRKDLFYVGKNFRDVIDIASLVPGVYMVKISDGMSVFTSKLTVGH
;
A
#
# COMPACT_ATOMS: atom_id res chain seq x y z
N MET A 1 -13.59 125.83 -44.35
CA MET A 1 -12.61 126.10 -45.42
C MET A 1 -12.98 125.28 -46.65
N LYS A 2 -13.06 125.93 -47.84
CA LYS A 2 -12.89 125.48 -49.25
C LYS A 2 -12.65 123.97 -49.50
N ARG A 3 -13.17 123.26 -50.53
CA ARG A 3 -13.63 123.54 -51.92
C ARG A 3 -14.44 122.31 -52.42
N ILE A 4 -15.63 122.43 -53.04
CA ILE A 4 -15.94 122.44 -54.51
C ILE A 4 -15.53 121.17 -55.29
N LEU A 5 -16.50 120.44 -55.92
CA LEU A 5 -16.72 120.36 -57.39
C LEU A 5 -17.98 119.54 -57.79
N LEU A 6 -18.62 119.99 -58.88
CA LEU A 6 -19.74 119.43 -59.68
C LEU A 6 -19.46 118.03 -60.29
N LEU A 7 -20.48 117.21 -60.62
CA LEU A 7 -21.27 117.20 -61.89
C LEU A 7 -22.24 115.99 -62.03
N VAL A 8 -23.22 116.18 -62.89
CA VAL A 8 -24.53 115.52 -63.16
C VAL A 8 -24.45 114.27 -64.06
N PHE A 9 -25.36 113.27 -63.88
CA PHE A 9 -26.40 112.78 -64.84
C PHE A 9 -26.84 111.31 -64.63
N GLY A 10 -28.16 111.08 -64.73
CA GLY A 10 -28.75 109.76 -65.09
C GLY A 10 -30.01 109.37 -64.32
N ILE A 11 -31.18 109.57 -64.93
CA ILE A 11 -32.51 109.17 -64.45
C ILE A 11 -32.86 107.76 -64.97
N SER A 12 -33.40 106.87 -64.14
CA SER A 12 -34.75 106.25 -64.29
C SER A 12 -34.95 104.93 -63.54
N LEU A 13 -36.07 104.87 -62.80
CA LEU A 13 -37.00 103.75 -62.57
C LEU A 13 -36.49 102.37 -62.07
N SER A 14 -36.88 102.02 -60.84
CA SER A 14 -37.90 100.97 -60.56
C SER A 14 -38.00 100.75 -59.03
N GLY A 15 -39.22 100.60 -58.52
CA GLY A 15 -39.47 100.44 -57.09
C GLY A 15 -39.22 99.04 -56.54
N SER A 16 -38.93 98.98 -55.25
CA SER A 16 -39.12 97.79 -54.42
C SER A 16 -39.38 98.25 -52.98
N VAL A 17 -40.60 97.99 -52.52
CA VAL A 17 -41.10 98.16 -51.15
C VAL A 17 -40.30 97.23 -50.23
N PHE A 18 -39.73 97.74 -49.13
CA PHE A 18 -39.36 96.91 -47.98
C PHE A 18 -40.26 97.24 -46.81
N ALA A 19 -40.91 96.18 -46.32
CA ALA A 19 -42.11 96.17 -45.51
C ALA A 19 -41.88 96.75 -44.11
N GLN A 20 -42.81 97.58 -43.64
CA GLN A 20 -42.99 97.82 -42.21
C GLN A 20 -43.30 96.48 -41.54
N CYS A 21 -42.50 96.08 -40.54
CA CYS A 21 -42.82 94.99 -39.63
C CYS A 21 -44.21 95.27 -39.00
N SER A 22 -45.21 94.52 -39.43
CA SER A 22 -46.60 94.62 -38.95
C SER A 22 -46.98 93.33 -38.23
N LEU A 23 -46.43 93.14 -37.03
CA LEU A 23 -46.80 92.00 -36.19
C LEU A 23 -48.25 92.14 -35.70
N SER A 24 -49.06 91.09 -35.87
CA SER A 24 -50.35 90.98 -35.18
C SER A 24 -50.12 90.78 -33.68
N LEU A 25 -51.05 91.25 -32.85
CA LEU A 25 -51.06 90.93 -31.42
C LEU A 25 -51.24 89.40 -31.26
N PRO A 26 -50.33 88.66 -30.58
CA PRO A 26 -50.56 87.25 -30.31
C PRO A 26 -51.79 87.06 -29.39
N ALA A 27 -52.41 85.89 -29.47
CA ALA A 27 -53.39 85.49 -28.45
C ALA A 27 -52.68 85.35 -27.08
N PRO A 28 -53.38 85.57 -25.96
CA PRO A 28 -52.84 85.29 -24.64
C PRO A 28 -52.23 83.87 -24.60
N PRO A 29 -51.03 83.69 -24.04
CA PRO A 29 -50.46 82.35 -23.89
C PRO A 29 -51.40 81.47 -23.06
N ALA A 30 -51.58 80.23 -23.50
CA ALA A 30 -52.17 79.18 -22.70
C ALA A 30 -51.16 78.73 -21.64
N VAL A 31 -51.67 78.33 -20.49
CA VAL A 31 -50.88 77.75 -19.41
C VAL A 31 -51.37 76.34 -19.16
N ASP A 32 -50.47 75.37 -19.23
CA ASP A 32 -50.72 73.97 -18.92
C ASP A 32 -49.60 73.42 -18.04
N SER A 33 -49.70 72.13 -17.68
CA SER A 33 -48.70 71.42 -16.86
C SER A 33 -48.30 72.18 -15.59
N ILE A 34 -49.28 72.78 -14.89
CA ILE A 34 -49.05 73.56 -13.67
C ILE A 34 -48.77 72.59 -12.52
N THR A 35 -47.61 72.73 -11.89
CA THR A 35 -47.23 72.05 -10.64
C THR A 35 -47.12 73.06 -9.50
N GLY A 36 -46.69 72.63 -8.30
CA GLY A 36 -46.36 73.54 -7.21
C GLY A 36 -45.26 74.54 -7.55
N CYS A 37 -44.34 74.20 -8.47
CA CYS A 37 -43.12 74.97 -8.72
C CYS A 37 -42.91 75.39 -10.18
N SER A 38 -43.76 74.92 -11.08
CA SER A 38 -43.54 75.07 -12.52
C SER A 38 -44.85 75.21 -13.25
N ALA A 39 -44.81 75.79 -14.44
CA ALA A 39 -45.91 75.76 -15.38
C ALA A 39 -45.38 75.94 -16.79
N ARG A 40 -46.06 75.37 -17.78
CA ARG A 40 -45.68 75.50 -19.18
C ARG A 40 -46.59 76.50 -19.88
N LEU A 41 -45.94 77.45 -20.54
CA LEU A 41 -46.59 78.42 -21.41
C LEU A 41 -46.56 77.92 -22.85
N SER A 42 -47.66 78.11 -23.57
CA SER A 42 -47.73 77.89 -25.01
C SER A 42 -48.49 79.03 -25.70
N TRP A 43 -48.02 79.46 -26.86
CA TRP A 43 -48.68 80.47 -27.68
C TRP A 43 -48.66 80.07 -29.15
N LYS A 44 -49.42 80.79 -29.98
CA LYS A 44 -49.40 80.58 -31.44
C LYS A 44 -48.31 81.45 -32.05
N SER A 45 -47.59 80.90 -33.04
CA SER A 45 -46.61 81.66 -33.82
C SER A 45 -47.28 82.85 -34.51
N VAL A 46 -46.70 84.04 -34.36
CA VAL A 46 -47.09 85.27 -35.07
C VAL A 46 -46.31 85.36 -36.39
N PRO A 47 -46.99 85.37 -37.56
CA PRO A 47 -46.32 85.54 -38.84
C PRO A 47 -45.47 86.83 -38.87
N GLY A 48 -44.19 86.70 -39.24
CA GLY A 48 -43.23 87.80 -39.30
C GLY A 48 -42.42 88.05 -38.01
N ALA A 49 -42.68 87.32 -36.92
CA ALA A 49 -41.84 87.38 -35.73
C ALA A 49 -40.55 86.56 -35.92
N ALA A 50 -39.40 87.16 -35.61
CA ALA A 50 -38.10 86.51 -35.59
C ALA A 50 -37.82 85.79 -34.25
N TYR A 51 -38.26 86.37 -33.13
CA TYR A 51 -38.17 85.75 -31.81
C TYR A 51 -39.23 86.31 -30.84
N TYR A 52 -39.39 85.66 -29.68
CA TYR A 52 -40.28 86.03 -28.60
C TYR A 52 -39.50 86.32 -27.34
N GLN A 53 -39.95 87.31 -26.58
CA GLN A 53 -39.52 87.49 -25.20
C GLN A 53 -40.71 87.34 -24.26
N LEU A 54 -40.44 86.78 -23.09
CA LEU A 54 -41.44 86.57 -22.06
C LEU A 54 -40.97 87.10 -20.70
N ARG A 55 -41.94 87.30 -19.83
CA ARG A 55 -41.72 87.64 -18.42
C ARG A 55 -42.93 87.17 -17.61
N TYR A 56 -42.72 86.92 -16.33
CA TYR A 56 -43.79 86.56 -15.41
C TYR A 56 -43.60 87.27 -14.07
N MET A 57 -44.68 87.46 -13.32
CA MET A 57 -44.65 88.02 -11.96
C MET A 57 -45.66 87.31 -11.07
N PRO A 58 -45.36 87.06 -9.79
CA PRO A 58 -46.39 86.70 -8.84
C PRO A 58 -47.35 87.88 -8.61
N GLN A 59 -48.57 87.62 -8.16
CA GLN A 59 -49.64 88.62 -8.05
C GLN A 59 -49.26 89.84 -7.18
N TYR A 60 -48.36 89.63 -6.24
CA TYR A 60 -47.83 90.64 -5.33
C TYR A 60 -46.30 90.71 -5.38
N GLY A 61 -45.71 90.79 -6.58
CA GLY A 61 -44.25 90.98 -6.74
C GLY A 61 -43.85 91.73 -8.00
N SER A 62 -42.57 91.66 -8.32
CA SER A 62 -41.98 92.29 -9.51
C SER A 62 -41.99 91.35 -10.71
N TRP A 63 -41.96 91.92 -11.92
CA TRP A 63 -41.68 91.15 -13.13
C TRP A 63 -40.29 90.53 -13.07
N SER A 64 -40.19 89.29 -13.53
CA SER A 64 -38.92 88.65 -13.89
C SER A 64 -38.16 89.50 -14.91
N GLU A 65 -36.86 89.27 -15.02
CA GLU A 65 -36.10 89.75 -16.17
C GLU A 65 -36.74 89.25 -17.48
N LEU A 66 -36.49 89.98 -18.57
CA LEU A 66 -36.96 89.60 -19.89
C LEU A 66 -36.22 88.35 -20.35
N ILE A 67 -36.96 87.26 -20.52
CA ILE A 67 -36.44 85.97 -20.95
C ILE A 67 -36.60 85.89 -22.47
N ASN A 68 -35.52 85.61 -23.19
CA ASN A 68 -35.57 85.39 -24.63
C ASN A 68 -35.92 83.92 -24.92
N ALA A 69 -37.10 83.67 -25.48
CA ALA A 69 -37.56 82.33 -25.86
C ALA A 69 -37.20 81.97 -27.31
N GLY A 70 -36.39 82.80 -27.99
CA GLY A 70 -36.02 82.54 -29.38
C GLY A 70 -37.26 82.47 -30.27
N ASN A 71 -37.25 81.58 -31.26
CA ASN A 71 -38.38 81.35 -32.17
C ASN A 71 -39.40 80.32 -31.63
N ASP A 72 -39.18 79.77 -30.44
CA ASP A 72 -40.07 78.78 -29.86
C ASP A 72 -41.42 79.41 -29.47
N THR A 73 -42.47 78.59 -29.55
CA THR A 73 -43.82 79.00 -29.17
C THR A 73 -44.29 78.35 -27.87
N THR A 74 -43.37 77.75 -27.11
CA THR A 74 -43.62 77.21 -25.77
C THR A 74 -42.46 77.51 -24.85
N PHE A 75 -42.72 77.70 -23.55
CA PHE A 75 -41.69 77.93 -22.55
C PHE A 75 -42.10 77.34 -21.20
N SER A 76 -41.21 76.53 -20.61
CA SER A 76 -41.42 75.96 -19.27
C SER A 76 -40.84 76.89 -18.22
N MET A 77 -41.68 77.41 -17.34
CA MET A 77 -41.27 78.19 -16.17
C MET A 77 -41.01 77.24 -15.01
N THR A 78 -39.89 77.43 -14.31
CA THR A 78 -39.50 76.66 -13.11
C THR A 78 -39.15 77.61 -11.96
N GLY A 79 -39.16 77.13 -10.72
CA GLY A 79 -38.85 77.95 -9.53
C GLY A 79 -39.97 78.92 -9.12
N LEU A 80 -41.22 78.58 -9.45
CA LEU A 80 -42.40 79.33 -9.02
C LEU A 80 -42.73 79.02 -7.55
N ILE A 81 -43.30 79.99 -6.85
CA ILE A 81 -43.72 79.86 -5.45
C ILE A 81 -45.03 79.08 -5.41
N PRO A 82 -45.18 78.03 -4.58
CA PRO A 82 -46.43 77.29 -4.43
C PRO A 82 -47.63 78.14 -3.99
N GLY A 83 -48.84 77.76 -4.40
CA GLY A 83 -50.09 78.46 -4.08
C GLY A 83 -50.17 79.91 -4.58
N THR A 84 -49.23 80.34 -5.41
CA THR A 84 -49.09 81.74 -5.83
C THR A 84 -49.69 81.95 -7.20
N LYS A 85 -50.51 82.99 -7.32
CA LYS A 85 -51.05 83.42 -8.61
C LYS A 85 -49.99 84.15 -9.40
N TYR A 86 -49.73 83.74 -10.64
CA TYR A 86 -48.78 84.38 -11.56
C TYR A 86 -49.49 85.07 -12.72
N PHE A 87 -48.94 86.22 -13.12
CA PHE A 87 -49.22 86.90 -14.38
C PHE A 87 -48.07 86.61 -15.34
N VAL A 88 -48.38 86.32 -16.60
CA VAL A 88 -47.38 86.07 -17.65
C VAL A 88 -47.57 87.03 -18.80
N GLY A 89 -46.51 87.33 -19.54
CA GLY A 89 -46.60 88.11 -20.77
C GLY A 89 -45.60 87.61 -21.81
N VAL A 90 -46.04 87.55 -23.06
CA VAL A 90 -45.23 87.14 -24.21
C VAL A 90 -45.34 88.23 -25.28
N ALA A 91 -44.21 88.62 -25.87
CA ALA A 91 -44.13 89.65 -26.90
C ALA A 91 -43.29 89.16 -28.10
N PRO A 92 -43.80 89.27 -29.34
CA PRO A 92 -43.04 88.97 -30.56
C PRO A 92 -42.17 90.15 -31.01
N TYR A 93 -41.03 89.85 -31.60
CA TYR A 93 -40.05 90.79 -32.14
C TYR A 93 -39.74 90.44 -33.59
N CYS A 94 -39.69 91.43 -34.50
CA CYS A 94 -39.22 91.23 -35.89
C CYS A 94 -37.70 91.38 -36.03
N ASP A 95 -37.10 92.23 -35.19
CA ASP A 95 -35.66 92.50 -35.11
C ASP A 95 -35.32 93.08 -33.71
N SER A 96 -34.03 93.38 -33.47
CA SER A 96 -33.54 93.89 -32.17
C SER A 96 -34.03 95.31 -31.80
N SER A 97 -34.72 96.00 -32.70
CA SER A 97 -35.06 97.42 -32.61
C SER A 97 -36.56 97.72 -32.60
N PHE A 98 -37.44 96.78 -32.96
CA PHE A 98 -38.88 97.00 -33.01
C PHE A 98 -39.70 95.99 -32.18
N LYS A 99 -40.36 96.49 -31.13
CA LYS A 99 -41.25 95.73 -30.24
C LYS A 99 -42.71 96.19 -30.35
N ARG A 100 -43.67 95.25 -30.37
CA ARG A 100 -45.07 95.55 -30.01
C ARG A 100 -45.29 95.24 -28.52
N GLY A 101 -46.04 96.10 -27.83
CA GLY A 101 -46.21 96.06 -26.37
C GLY A 101 -46.64 94.71 -25.81
N ASN A 102 -46.22 94.42 -24.57
CA ASN A 102 -46.54 93.18 -23.86
C ASN A 102 -48.06 92.99 -23.73
N ILE A 103 -48.56 91.83 -24.14
CA ILE A 103 -49.91 91.40 -23.79
C ILE A 103 -49.81 90.63 -22.48
N LEU A 104 -50.55 91.08 -21.46
CA LEU A 104 -50.75 90.31 -20.24
C LEU A 104 -51.58 89.07 -20.60
N GLY A 105 -50.96 87.91 -20.47
CA GLY A 105 -51.55 86.60 -20.68
C GLY A 105 -52.43 86.14 -19.52
N ASN A 106 -52.95 84.92 -19.66
CA ASN A 106 -53.78 84.27 -18.64
C ASN A 106 -53.04 84.20 -17.28
N THR A 107 -53.78 84.37 -16.19
CA THR A 107 -53.24 84.10 -14.85
C THR A 107 -53.43 82.63 -14.52
N PHE A 108 -52.43 82.03 -13.87
CA PHE A 108 -52.54 80.70 -13.28
C PHE A 108 -52.12 80.74 -11.81
N ILE A 109 -52.53 79.74 -11.03
CA ILE A 109 -52.12 79.56 -9.63
C ILE A 109 -51.33 78.27 -9.58
N THR A 110 -50.11 78.32 -9.05
CA THR A 110 -49.30 77.11 -8.80
C THR A 110 -49.97 76.21 -7.76
N GLY A 111 -49.69 74.91 -7.79
CA GLY A 111 -50.19 73.97 -6.78
C GLY A 111 -49.77 74.37 -5.36
N VAL A 112 -50.54 73.96 -4.34
CA VAL A 112 -50.18 74.20 -2.92
C VAL A 112 -48.93 73.40 -2.52
N CYS A 113 -48.26 73.78 -1.43
CA CYS A 113 -47.11 73.05 -0.90
C CYS A 113 -47.54 71.61 -0.52
N GLU A 114 -47.04 70.63 -1.27
CA GLU A 114 -47.50 69.24 -1.18
C GLU A 114 -46.99 68.55 0.09
N VAL A 115 -47.83 67.72 0.71
CA VAL A 115 -47.42 66.89 1.84
C VAL A 115 -46.59 65.72 1.29
N PRO A 116 -45.36 65.48 1.77
CA PRO A 116 -44.53 64.38 1.32
C PRO A 116 -45.15 63.04 1.71
N VAL A 117 -45.03 62.05 0.83
CA VAL A 117 -45.40 60.66 1.10
C VAL A 117 -44.13 59.89 1.42
N ILE A 118 -44.07 59.33 2.62
CA ILE A 118 -43.01 58.39 3.01
C ILE A 118 -43.15 57.14 2.15
N THR A 119 -42.13 56.83 1.36
CA THR A 119 -42.14 55.71 0.41
C THR A 119 -41.55 54.45 1.04
N SER A 120 -40.60 54.59 1.96
CA SER A 120 -40.12 53.48 2.78
C SER A 120 -39.55 53.98 4.10
N THR A 121 -39.70 53.15 5.12
CA THR A 121 -38.97 53.20 6.39
C THR A 121 -38.38 51.81 6.59
N ALA A 122 -37.05 51.71 6.61
CA ALA A 122 -36.36 50.45 6.82
C ALA A 122 -35.25 50.65 7.86
N GLY A 123 -35.07 49.68 8.74
CA GLY A 123 -33.88 49.65 9.59
C GLY A 123 -32.63 49.59 8.71
N GLU A 124 -31.68 50.47 8.97
CA GLU A 124 -30.39 50.51 8.25
C GLU A 124 -29.29 49.88 9.09
N THR A 125 -29.30 50.17 10.40
CA THR A 125 -28.47 49.49 11.41
C THR A 125 -29.27 49.32 12.70
N GLU A 126 -28.66 48.73 13.73
CA GLU A 126 -29.23 48.70 15.10
C GLU A 126 -29.52 50.09 15.68
N HIS A 127 -28.78 51.12 15.28
CA HIS A 127 -28.93 52.47 15.82
C HIS A 127 -29.43 53.47 14.78
N SER A 128 -29.91 52.99 13.62
CA SER A 128 -30.39 53.88 12.56
C SER A 128 -31.52 53.29 11.72
N ILE A 129 -32.39 54.18 11.25
CA ILE A 129 -33.39 53.87 10.23
C ILE A 129 -33.14 54.75 9.01
N ASN A 130 -33.27 54.16 7.83
CA ASN A 130 -33.28 54.88 6.58
C ASN A 130 -34.73 55.20 6.20
N VAL A 131 -35.00 56.49 5.93
CA VAL A 131 -36.30 56.99 5.55
C VAL A 131 -36.22 57.58 4.14
N THR A 132 -37.05 57.07 3.24
CA THR A 132 -37.19 57.60 1.88
C THR A 132 -38.58 58.20 1.70
N TRP A 133 -38.67 59.27 0.92
CA TRP A 133 -39.95 59.91 0.58
C TRP A 133 -39.96 60.53 -0.82
N THR A 134 -41.16 60.80 -1.32
CA THR A 134 -41.36 61.50 -2.59
C THR A 134 -40.83 62.93 -2.52
N THR A 135 -39.98 63.33 -3.46
CA THR A 135 -39.51 64.72 -3.59
C THR A 135 -40.33 65.50 -4.62
N TYR A 136 -40.61 66.76 -4.30
CA TYR A 136 -41.36 67.66 -5.18
C TYR A 136 -40.52 68.88 -5.52
N CYS A 137 -40.69 69.38 -6.75
CA CYS A 137 -39.89 70.48 -7.27
C CYS A 137 -40.14 71.84 -6.58
N SER A 138 -41.18 71.95 -5.74
CA SER A 138 -41.59 73.15 -5.00
C SER A 138 -40.98 73.28 -3.61
N VAL A 139 -40.17 72.32 -3.20
CA VAL A 139 -39.72 72.17 -1.82
C VAL A 139 -38.27 72.66 -1.72
N THR A 140 -38.00 73.62 -0.83
CA THR A 140 -36.65 74.13 -0.55
C THR A 140 -35.90 73.20 0.38
N SER A 141 -36.60 72.58 1.34
CA SER A 141 -36.05 71.57 2.23
C SER A 141 -37.17 70.75 2.90
N PHE A 142 -36.83 69.67 3.59
CA PHE A 142 -37.80 68.91 4.38
C PHE A 142 -37.47 69.03 5.87
N SER A 143 -38.51 68.97 6.69
CA SER A 143 -38.40 68.72 8.12
C SER A 143 -38.94 67.34 8.40
N ILE A 144 -38.22 66.57 9.21
CA ILE A 144 -38.63 65.25 9.67
C ILE A 144 -38.71 65.28 11.19
N ARG A 145 -39.70 64.60 11.73
CA ARG A 145 -39.78 64.36 13.16
C ARG A 145 -39.94 62.89 13.45
N TYR A 146 -39.28 62.43 14.49
CA TYR A 146 -39.32 61.05 14.94
C TYR A 146 -39.39 60.96 16.45
N ARG A 147 -39.97 59.88 16.96
CA ARG A 147 -39.99 59.53 18.38
C ARG A 147 -40.12 58.03 18.56
N LEU A 148 -39.67 57.53 19.70
CA LEU A 148 -40.00 56.17 20.09
C LEU A 148 -41.53 56.07 20.25
N VAL A 149 -42.17 54.97 19.83
CA VAL A 149 -43.64 54.83 19.91
C VAL A 149 -44.17 55.00 21.35
N SER A 150 -43.35 54.71 22.36
CA SER A 150 -43.68 54.91 23.78
C SER A 150 -43.52 56.35 24.27
N ASP A 151 -42.90 57.24 23.50
CA ASP A 151 -42.57 58.60 23.94
C ASP A 151 -43.65 59.61 23.57
N GLU A 152 -43.88 60.58 24.46
CA GLU A 152 -44.84 61.65 24.21
C GLU A 152 -44.27 62.80 23.35
N PHE A 153 -42.95 62.99 23.36
CA PHE A 153 -42.27 64.13 22.73
C PHE A 153 -41.60 63.74 21.40
N TRP A 154 -41.61 64.66 20.44
CA TRP A 154 -40.98 64.49 19.12
C TRP A 154 -39.59 65.12 19.08
N THR A 155 -38.64 64.43 18.44
CA THR A 155 -37.35 64.98 18.02
C THR A 155 -37.46 65.43 16.57
N GLU A 156 -37.09 66.68 16.26
CA GLU A 156 -37.21 67.25 14.91
C GLU A 156 -35.83 67.53 14.30
N LEU A 157 -35.66 67.16 13.03
CA LEU A 157 -34.52 67.52 12.20
C LEU A 157 -35.03 68.36 11.03
N ASN A 158 -34.37 69.50 10.80
CA ASN A 158 -34.69 70.42 9.71
C ASN A 158 -33.63 70.34 8.61
N ASP A 159 -33.99 70.81 7.42
CA ASP A 159 -33.10 70.86 6.26
C ASP A 159 -32.55 69.50 5.80
N VAL A 160 -33.41 68.46 5.88
CA VAL A 160 -33.07 67.10 5.49
C VAL A 160 -33.43 66.80 4.03
N ASN A 161 -32.73 65.83 3.43
CA ASN A 161 -32.96 65.36 2.06
C ASN A 161 -33.33 63.88 2.05
N SER A 162 -34.05 63.42 1.02
CA SER A 162 -34.35 61.98 0.81
C SER A 162 -33.25 61.35 -0.06
N PRO A 163 -32.71 60.17 0.28
CA PRO A 163 -32.91 59.41 1.52
C PRO A 163 -32.22 60.05 2.74
N LEU A 164 -32.77 59.84 3.94
CA LEU A 164 -32.13 60.25 5.21
C LEU A 164 -31.93 59.04 6.14
N SER A 165 -30.70 58.89 6.62
CA SER A 165 -30.37 58.01 7.76
C SER A 165 -30.52 58.79 9.07
N ILE A 166 -31.44 58.36 9.93
CA ILE A 166 -31.60 58.88 11.29
C ILE A 166 -30.78 57.99 12.22
N ALA A 167 -29.63 58.48 12.68
CA ALA A 167 -28.71 57.73 13.56
C ALA A 167 -28.85 58.11 15.05
N GLY A 168 -28.33 57.26 15.94
CA GLY A 168 -28.36 57.45 17.39
C GLY A 168 -29.67 57.00 18.04
N LEU A 169 -30.42 56.12 17.38
CA LEU A 169 -31.66 55.53 17.86
C LEU A 169 -31.38 54.31 18.75
N SER A 170 -32.31 53.95 19.63
CA SER A 170 -32.22 52.73 20.42
C SER A 170 -32.40 51.49 19.53
N ALA A 171 -31.64 50.43 19.81
CA ALA A 171 -31.76 49.14 19.13
C ALA A 171 -33.11 48.47 19.37
N ASN A 172 -33.53 47.64 18.41
CA ASN A 172 -34.78 46.85 18.42
C ASN A 172 -36.02 47.66 18.86
N SER A 173 -36.14 48.88 18.35
CA SER A 173 -37.11 49.86 18.85
C SER A 173 -37.96 50.41 17.70
N ASN A 174 -39.27 50.46 17.92
CA ASN A 174 -40.20 51.03 16.95
C ASN A 174 -40.24 52.54 17.07
N TYR A 175 -39.85 53.22 15.98
CA TYR A 175 -39.91 54.67 15.86
C TYR A 175 -41.07 55.09 14.95
N GLU A 176 -41.86 56.04 15.43
CA GLU A 176 -42.86 56.74 14.65
C GLU A 176 -42.19 57.92 13.93
N VAL A 177 -42.43 58.08 12.63
CA VAL A 177 -41.79 59.09 11.78
C VAL A 177 -42.85 59.87 10.99
N GLN A 178 -42.70 61.19 10.91
CA GLN A 178 -43.51 62.07 10.08
C GLN A 178 -42.64 63.10 9.34
N LEU A 179 -43.07 63.51 8.15
CA LEU A 179 -42.38 64.47 7.31
C LEU A 179 -43.25 65.66 6.94
N GLN A 180 -42.61 66.81 6.72
CA GLN A 180 -43.24 68.04 6.26
C GLN A 180 -42.34 68.68 5.21
N SER A 181 -42.93 69.13 4.10
CA SER A 181 -42.22 69.91 3.08
C SER A 181 -42.15 71.37 3.49
N VAL A 182 -40.96 71.98 3.35
CA VAL A 182 -40.74 73.42 3.50
C VAL A 182 -40.62 74.01 2.11
N CYS A 183 -41.55 74.89 1.73
CA CYS A 183 -41.59 75.49 0.38
C CYS A 183 -41.10 76.95 0.35
N SER A 184 -41.05 77.62 1.51
CA SER A 184 -40.41 78.92 1.73
C SER A 184 -40.30 79.20 3.24
N ASP A 185 -39.57 80.24 3.64
CA ASP A 185 -39.42 80.70 5.04
C ASP A 185 -40.74 80.92 5.79
N LEU A 186 -41.86 81.09 5.08
CA LEU A 186 -43.18 81.35 5.65
C LEU A 186 -44.24 80.29 5.30
N GLN A 187 -43.88 79.22 4.59
CA GLN A 187 -44.83 78.23 4.10
C GLN A 187 -44.28 76.80 4.12
N SER A 188 -44.90 75.95 4.92
CA SER A 188 -44.71 74.50 4.96
C SER A 188 -46.02 73.75 4.74
N SER A 189 -45.95 72.47 4.36
CA SER A 189 -47.11 71.59 4.22
C SER A 189 -47.71 71.22 5.59
N GLY A 190 -48.76 70.39 5.66
CA GLY A 190 -49.03 69.64 6.90
C GLY A 190 -47.96 68.56 7.13
N TRP A 191 -47.87 68.02 8.35
CA TRP A 191 -47.13 66.77 8.59
C TRP A 191 -47.82 65.61 7.85
N SER A 192 -47.02 64.68 7.32
CA SER A 192 -47.49 63.45 6.68
C SER A 192 -48.23 62.54 7.67
N SER A 193 -48.92 61.52 7.16
CA SER A 193 -49.31 60.38 7.98
C SER A 193 -48.08 59.73 8.60
N SER A 194 -48.24 59.19 9.81
CA SER A 194 -47.17 58.46 10.48
C SER A 194 -46.74 57.23 9.68
N ALA A 195 -45.44 57.05 9.53
CA ALA A 195 -44.82 55.79 9.15
C ALA A 195 -44.06 55.22 10.35
N TYR A 196 -43.78 53.92 10.31
CA TYR A 196 -43.11 53.22 11.39
C TYR A 196 -41.83 52.57 10.86
N GLY A 197 -40.71 52.87 11.49
CA GLY A 197 -39.42 52.24 11.22
C GLY A 197 -38.97 51.45 12.45
N LEU A 198 -38.61 50.19 12.24
CA LEU A 198 -37.97 49.35 13.25
C LEU A 198 -36.46 49.41 13.01
N THR A 199 -35.68 49.85 14.01
CA THR A 199 -34.22 49.67 13.97
C THR A 199 -33.90 48.18 13.90
N LEU A 200 -32.91 47.79 13.10
CA LEU A 200 -32.60 46.37 12.93
C LEU A 200 -32.22 45.74 14.27
N MET A 201 -32.56 44.47 14.46
CA MET A 201 -31.85 43.66 15.42
C MET A 201 -30.54 43.26 14.75
N VAL A 202 -29.43 43.54 15.41
CA VAL A 202 -28.13 43.02 15.02
C VAL A 202 -27.82 41.89 16.01
N ILE A 203 -27.79 40.65 15.53
CA ILE A 203 -26.96 39.60 16.11
C ILE A 203 -25.71 39.56 15.21
N ASP A 204 -24.90 40.61 15.30
CA ASP A 204 -23.50 40.59 14.87
C ASP A 204 -22.76 40.21 16.13
N THR A 205 -22.55 38.91 16.27
CA THR A 205 -21.64 38.39 17.28
C THR A 205 -20.29 38.32 16.58
N THR A 206 -19.50 39.39 16.63
CA THR A 206 -18.08 39.35 16.27
C THR A 206 -17.25 39.36 17.55
N GLY A 207 -16.65 38.20 17.89
CA GLY A 207 -15.96 37.96 19.16
C GLY A 207 -15.86 36.46 19.51
N ASN A 208 -15.26 36.10 20.65
CA ASN A 208 -15.51 34.77 21.24
C ASN A 208 -16.97 34.79 21.71
N ASN A 209 -17.89 34.23 20.93
CA ASN A 209 -19.31 34.39 21.16
C ASN A 209 -19.87 33.13 21.77
N ASP A 210 -20.23 33.24 23.04
CA ASP A 210 -21.08 32.28 23.74
C ASP A 210 -22.50 32.86 23.71
N THR A 211 -23.34 32.27 22.86
CA THR A 211 -24.79 32.47 22.87
C THR A 211 -25.41 31.38 23.72
N SER A 212 -25.76 31.71 24.96
CA SER A 212 -26.41 30.77 25.90
C SER A 212 -27.80 31.24 26.36
N GLY A 213 -28.77 30.34 26.32
CA GLY A 213 -30.17 30.64 26.67
C GLY A 213 -31.08 29.41 26.62
N ASN A 214 -32.26 29.46 27.25
CA ASN A 214 -33.18 28.31 27.21
C ASN A 214 -33.81 28.10 25.82
N ASN A 215 -34.17 29.18 25.14
CA ASN A 215 -34.56 29.20 23.73
C ASN A 215 -33.69 30.24 23.03
N ILE A 216 -32.92 29.81 22.04
CA ILE A 216 -32.11 30.66 21.16
C ILE A 216 -32.82 30.66 19.81
N ASP A 217 -33.25 31.83 19.35
CA ASP A 217 -33.89 32.04 18.04
C ASP A 217 -33.08 33.13 17.32
N THR A 218 -32.39 32.71 16.27
CA THR A 218 -31.61 33.58 15.38
C THR A 218 -32.32 33.66 14.04
N THR A 219 -33.12 34.71 13.85
CA THR A 219 -33.91 34.93 12.62
C THR A 219 -33.43 36.15 11.84
N GLY A 220 -33.12 35.98 10.55
CA GLY A 220 -32.60 37.05 9.70
C GLY A 220 -32.51 36.65 8.22
N ASN A 221 -32.49 37.62 7.29
CA ASN A 221 -32.34 37.28 5.87
C ASN A 221 -30.93 36.78 5.53
N ASN A 222 -29.90 37.41 6.09
CA ASN A 222 -28.51 36.95 6.05
C ASN A 222 -28.03 36.86 7.50
N ILE A 223 -27.65 35.67 7.94
CA ILE A 223 -27.11 35.39 9.27
C ILE A 223 -25.63 35.06 9.06
N ASP A 224 -24.74 35.83 9.68
CA ASP A 224 -23.28 35.64 9.64
C ASP A 224 -22.80 35.55 11.09
N THR A 225 -22.31 34.38 11.47
CA THR A 225 -21.77 34.12 12.80
C THR A 225 -20.28 33.84 12.67
N THR A 226 -19.45 34.87 12.94
CA THR A 226 -17.99 34.78 12.78
C THR A 226 -17.25 34.92 14.11
N GLY A 227 -16.36 33.97 14.44
CA GLY A 227 -15.57 34.01 15.68
C GLY A 227 -14.44 32.99 15.73
N ASN A 228 -13.47 33.13 16.64
CA ASN A 228 -12.47 32.07 16.83
C ASN A 228 -13.10 30.84 17.51
N ASN A 229 -13.91 31.07 18.54
CA ASN A 229 -14.80 30.08 19.13
C ASN A 229 -16.24 30.60 19.00
N VAL A 230 -17.10 29.83 18.35
CA VAL A 230 -18.53 30.07 18.18
C VAL A 230 -19.26 28.98 18.99
N ASP A 231 -19.88 29.35 20.10
CA ASP A 231 -20.62 28.42 20.97
C ASP A 231 -22.09 28.85 21.05
N THR A 232 -22.99 27.96 20.66
CA THR A 232 -24.43 28.13 20.77
C THR A 232 -25.01 27.03 21.64
N THR A 233 -25.30 27.37 22.90
CA THR A 233 -25.81 26.42 23.90
C THR A 233 -27.23 26.78 24.35
N GLY A 234 -28.22 25.95 24.03
CA GLY A 234 -29.59 26.16 24.50
C GLY A 234 -30.50 24.93 24.46
N ASN A 235 -31.63 24.94 25.16
CA ASN A 235 -32.54 23.78 25.11
C ASN A 235 -33.22 23.66 23.73
N ASN A 236 -33.62 24.80 23.13
CA ASN A 236 -34.02 24.87 21.72
C ASN A 236 -33.13 25.91 21.02
N VAL A 237 -32.47 25.51 19.95
CA VAL A 237 -31.64 26.37 19.09
C VAL A 237 -32.28 26.37 17.70
N ASP A 238 -32.83 27.50 17.29
CA ASP A 238 -33.48 27.70 15.99
C ASP A 238 -32.73 28.80 15.22
N THR A 239 -32.17 28.45 14.07
CA THR A 239 -31.52 29.40 13.17
C THR A 239 -32.26 29.39 11.84
N THR A 240 -33.03 30.44 11.57
CA THR A 240 -33.84 30.56 10.36
C THR A 240 -33.42 31.77 9.53
N GLY A 241 -32.91 31.53 8.31
CA GLY A 241 -32.52 32.61 7.40
C GLY A 241 -32.36 32.21 5.95
N ASN A 242 -32.29 33.18 5.03
CA ASN A 242 -32.12 32.83 3.60
C ASN A 242 -30.68 32.39 3.30
N ASN A 243 -29.69 33.10 3.86
CA ASN A 243 -28.28 32.69 3.84
C ASN A 243 -27.78 32.62 5.29
N ILE A 244 -27.26 31.48 5.70
CA ILE A 244 -26.69 31.22 7.03
C ILE A 244 -25.22 30.86 6.80
N ASP A 245 -24.31 31.68 7.32
CA ASP A 245 -22.86 31.47 7.28
C ASP A 245 -22.34 31.42 8.73
N THR A 246 -21.77 30.30 9.13
CA THR A 246 -21.14 30.12 10.43
C THR A 246 -19.67 29.80 10.22
N THR A 247 -18.79 30.76 10.51
CA THR A 247 -17.35 30.62 10.30
C THR A 247 -16.59 30.77 11.61
N GLY A 248 -15.79 29.75 11.97
CA GLY A 248 -14.91 29.85 13.14
C GLY A 248 -13.87 28.75 13.26
N ASN A 249 -12.90 28.90 14.17
CA ASN A 249 -11.90 27.84 14.37
C ASN A 249 -12.51 26.65 15.14
N ASN A 250 -13.29 26.92 16.17
CA ASN A 250 -14.10 25.92 16.89
C ASN A 250 -15.56 26.38 16.88
N ILE A 251 -16.46 25.54 16.35
CA ILE A 251 -17.90 25.77 16.30
C ILE A 251 -18.54 24.66 17.14
N ASP A 252 -19.28 25.03 18.18
CA ASP A 252 -20.01 24.12 19.06
C ASP A 252 -21.48 24.56 19.10
N THR A 253 -22.38 23.67 18.68
CA THR A 253 -23.83 23.87 18.79
C THR A 253 -24.41 22.78 19.65
N THR A 254 -24.77 23.12 20.89
CA THR A 254 -25.32 22.17 21.87
C THR A 254 -26.77 22.51 22.19
N GLY A 255 -27.68 21.55 22.02
CA GLY A 255 -29.06 21.72 22.44
C GLY A 255 -29.96 20.50 22.40
N ASN A 256 -31.12 20.54 23.07
CA ASN A 256 -32.03 19.39 23.01
C ASN A 256 -32.72 19.29 21.64
N ASN A 257 -33.13 20.42 21.07
CA ASN A 257 -33.61 20.51 19.69
C ASN A 257 -32.79 21.59 18.97
N ILE A 258 -32.15 21.23 17.86
CA ILE A 258 -31.39 22.11 16.99
C ILE A 258 -32.08 22.09 15.62
N ASP A 259 -32.53 23.25 15.14
CA ASP A 259 -33.17 23.43 13.83
C ASP A 259 -32.42 24.54 13.08
N THR A 260 -31.86 24.19 11.92
CA THR A 260 -31.22 25.15 11.02
C THR A 260 -31.94 25.12 9.68
N THR A 261 -32.74 26.14 9.42
CA THR A 261 -33.54 26.25 8.19
C THR A 261 -33.07 27.43 7.34
N GLY A 262 -32.58 27.15 6.12
CA GLY A 262 -32.21 28.21 5.19
C GLY A 262 -32.03 27.80 3.74
N ASN A 263 -31.96 28.77 2.81
CA ASN A 263 -31.75 28.42 1.40
C ASN A 263 -30.30 28.01 1.13
N ASN A 264 -29.34 28.75 1.68
CA ASN A 264 -27.92 28.40 1.68
C ASN A 264 -27.41 28.36 3.12
N ILE A 265 -26.87 27.22 3.54
CA ILE A 265 -26.29 26.99 4.87
C ILE A 265 -24.82 26.62 4.63
N ASP A 266 -23.90 27.43 5.16
CA ASP A 266 -22.44 27.23 5.10
C ASP A 266 -21.90 27.22 6.53
N THR A 267 -21.22 26.14 6.91
CA THR A 267 -20.55 26.02 8.19
C THR A 267 -19.10 25.66 7.95
N THR A 268 -18.21 26.62 8.17
CA THR A 268 -16.77 26.47 7.91
C THR A 268 -15.96 26.60 9.20
N GLY A 269 -15.25 25.54 9.60
CA GLY A 269 -14.38 25.61 10.77
C GLY A 269 -13.37 24.50 10.95
N ASN A 270 -12.39 24.66 11.84
CA ASN A 270 -11.41 23.58 12.04
C ASN A 270 -12.01 22.41 12.84
N ASN A 271 -12.75 22.71 13.91
CA ASN A 271 -13.53 21.73 14.68
C ASN A 271 -14.99 22.18 14.70
N ILE A 272 -15.91 21.33 14.23
CA ILE A 272 -17.36 21.56 14.21
C ILE A 272 -17.99 20.44 15.03
N ASP A 273 -18.69 20.79 16.12
CA ASP A 273 -19.41 19.86 17.00
C ASP A 273 -20.87 20.30 17.06
N THR A 274 -21.78 19.40 16.69
CA THR A 274 -23.22 19.59 16.84
C THR A 274 -23.79 18.47 17.71
N THR A 275 -24.12 18.79 18.95
CA THR A 275 -24.63 17.82 19.92
C THR A 275 -26.07 18.13 20.30
N GLY A 276 -27.00 17.21 20.00
CA GLY A 276 -28.39 17.40 20.42
C GLY A 276 -29.30 16.19 20.35
N ASN A 277 -30.48 16.24 20.98
CA ASN A 277 -31.39 15.08 20.92
C ASN A 277 -32.09 14.98 19.55
N ASN A 278 -32.55 16.11 19.01
CA ASN A 278 -33.07 16.21 17.65
C ASN A 278 -32.29 17.30 16.90
N ILE A 279 -31.69 16.96 15.77
CA ILE A 279 -30.92 17.86 14.90
C ILE A 279 -31.60 17.83 13.53
N ASP A 280 -32.10 18.96 13.07
CA ASP A 280 -32.73 19.14 11.75
C ASP A 280 -31.99 20.25 11.00
N THR A 281 -31.43 19.91 9.84
CA THR A 281 -30.83 20.88 8.93
C THR A 281 -31.56 20.81 7.59
N THR A 282 -32.35 21.84 7.30
CA THR A 282 -33.14 21.92 6.08
C THR A 282 -32.67 23.08 5.20
N GLY A 283 -32.20 22.78 3.98
CA GLY A 283 -31.85 23.83 3.04
C GLY A 283 -31.69 23.44 1.58
N ASN A 284 -31.55 24.41 0.67
CA ASN A 284 -31.34 24.07 -0.74
C ASN A 284 -29.87 23.66 -0.99
N ASN A 285 -28.92 24.42 -0.45
CA ASN A 285 -27.50 24.08 -0.46
C ASN A 285 -27.01 24.06 1.00
N ILE A 286 -26.43 22.94 1.43
CA ILE A 286 -25.85 22.72 2.74
C ILE A 286 -24.38 22.35 2.53
N ASP A 287 -23.46 23.16 3.04
CA ASP A 287 -22.00 22.96 2.98
C ASP A 287 -21.45 22.97 4.40
N THR A 288 -20.79 21.88 4.79
CA THR A 288 -20.07 21.76 6.06
C THR A 288 -18.62 21.41 5.77
N THR A 289 -17.72 22.37 5.98
CA THR A 289 -16.29 22.21 5.71
C THR A 289 -15.48 22.33 7.01
N GLY A 290 -14.74 21.27 7.37
CA GLY A 290 -13.85 21.34 8.52
C GLY A 290 -12.77 20.28 8.64
N ASN A 291 -11.89 20.38 9.63
CA ASN A 291 -10.89 19.31 9.84
C ASN A 291 -11.49 18.15 10.65
N ASN A 292 -12.22 18.45 11.72
CA ASN A 292 -12.99 17.48 12.50
C ASN A 292 -14.45 17.94 12.54
N ILE A 293 -15.37 17.08 12.10
CA ILE A 293 -16.81 17.32 12.09
C ILE A 293 -17.45 16.19 12.93
N ASP A 294 -18.13 16.54 14.01
CA ASP A 294 -18.85 15.62 14.90
C ASP A 294 -20.31 16.05 14.98
N THR A 295 -21.22 15.15 14.61
CA THR A 295 -22.67 15.33 14.80
C THR A 295 -23.20 14.19 15.64
N THR A 296 -23.55 14.50 16.88
CA THR A 296 -24.06 13.51 17.84
C THR A 296 -25.51 13.81 18.22
N GLY A 297 -26.42 12.89 17.94
CA GLY A 297 -27.80 13.04 18.38
C GLY A 297 -28.71 11.82 18.34
N ASN A 298 -29.91 11.90 18.91
CA ASN A 298 -30.83 10.76 18.85
C ASN A 298 -31.52 10.66 17.49
N ASN A 299 -32.00 11.79 16.94
CA ASN A 299 -32.51 11.90 15.58
C ASN A 299 -31.75 13.00 14.86
N ILE A 300 -31.15 12.67 13.72
CA ILE A 300 -30.40 13.58 12.86
C ILE A 300 -31.07 13.54 11.48
N ASP A 301 -31.58 14.67 11.01
CA ASP A 301 -32.22 14.84 9.70
C ASP A 301 -31.48 15.95 8.94
N THR A 302 -30.94 15.62 7.78
CA THR A 302 -30.36 16.58 6.85
C THR A 302 -31.09 16.51 5.52
N THR A 303 -31.90 17.52 5.23
CA THR A 303 -32.70 17.58 4.01
C THR A 303 -32.23 18.73 3.12
N GLY A 304 -31.78 18.44 1.90
CA GLY A 304 -31.47 19.49 0.95
C GLY A 304 -31.31 19.10 -0.51
N ASN A 305 -31.15 20.06 -1.42
CA ASN A 305 -30.94 19.73 -2.82
C ASN A 305 -29.47 19.34 -3.09
N ASN A 306 -28.52 20.10 -2.57
CA ASN A 306 -27.10 19.77 -2.58
C ASN A 306 -26.58 19.76 -1.13
N ILE A 307 -26.01 18.65 -0.70
CA ILE A 307 -25.42 18.46 0.63
C ILE A 307 -23.94 18.09 0.41
N ASP A 308 -23.02 18.89 0.92
CA ASP A 308 -21.57 18.68 0.85
C ASP A 308 -21.01 18.70 2.27
N THR A 309 -20.34 17.61 2.66
CA THR A 309 -19.60 17.52 3.93
C THR A 309 -18.15 17.17 3.62
N THR A 310 -17.26 18.12 3.83
CA THR A 310 -15.83 17.95 3.56
C THR A 310 -15.02 18.07 4.84
N GLY A 311 -14.31 17.01 5.23
CA GLY A 311 -13.37 17.10 6.34
C GLY A 311 -12.43 15.93 6.59
N ASN A 312 -11.36 16.14 7.36
CA ASN A 312 -10.39 15.06 7.58
C ASN A 312 -10.97 13.92 8.42
N ASN A 313 -11.68 14.23 9.51
CA ASN A 313 -12.44 13.26 10.31
C ASN A 313 -13.90 13.71 10.37
N ILE A 314 -14.82 12.85 9.95
CA ILE A 314 -16.26 13.08 9.96
C ILE A 314 -16.89 11.95 10.79
N ASP A 315 -17.57 12.29 11.89
CA ASP A 315 -18.28 11.36 12.78
C ASP A 315 -19.75 11.79 12.86
N THR A 316 -20.65 10.89 12.51
CA THR A 316 -22.09 11.07 12.71
C THR A 316 -22.63 9.93 13.55
N THR A 317 -22.97 10.22 14.79
CA THR A 317 -23.47 9.23 15.75
C THR A 317 -24.91 9.52 16.13
N GLY A 318 -25.84 8.59 15.85
CA GLY A 318 -27.21 8.75 16.29
C GLY A 318 -28.14 7.56 16.18
N ASN A 319 -29.29 7.58 16.86
CA ASN A 319 -30.21 6.44 16.80
C ASN A 319 -30.92 6.34 15.43
N ASN A 320 -31.41 7.47 14.91
CA ASN A 320 -31.95 7.57 13.56
C ASN A 320 -31.19 8.69 12.82
N ILE A 321 -30.59 8.36 11.68
CA ILE A 321 -29.86 9.28 10.81
C ILE A 321 -30.55 9.23 9.45
N ASP A 322 -31.08 10.36 8.97
CA ASP A 322 -31.73 10.51 7.67
C ASP A 322 -31.02 11.63 6.90
N THR A 323 -30.48 11.31 5.72
CA THR A 323 -29.92 12.29 4.80
C THR A 323 -30.64 12.20 3.48
N THR A 324 -31.45 13.21 3.17
CA THR A 324 -32.25 13.25 1.95
C THR A 324 -31.81 14.41 1.05
N GLY A 325 -31.36 14.10 -0.17
CA GLY A 325 -31.06 15.16 -1.13
C GLY A 325 -30.88 14.77 -2.59
N ASN A 326 -30.76 15.75 -3.50
CA ASN A 326 -30.56 15.41 -4.91
C ASN A 326 -29.10 15.02 -5.18
N ASN A 327 -28.14 15.79 -4.67
CA ASN A 327 -26.71 15.47 -4.68
C ASN A 327 -26.19 15.46 -3.24
N ILE A 328 -25.60 14.36 -2.81
CA ILE A 328 -25.00 14.17 -1.49
C ILE A 328 -23.53 13.82 -1.72
N ASP A 329 -22.61 14.63 -1.20
CA ASP A 329 -21.16 14.43 -1.29
C ASP A 329 -20.58 14.44 0.14
N THR A 330 -19.89 13.37 0.51
CA THR A 330 -19.15 13.29 1.77
C THR A 330 -17.70 12.94 1.46
N THR A 331 -16.79 13.89 1.67
CA THR A 331 -15.36 13.72 1.36
C THR A 331 -14.53 13.85 2.64
N GLY A 332 -13.75 12.81 2.96
CA GLY A 332 -12.84 12.87 4.10
C GLY A 332 -11.69 11.87 4.11
N ASN A 333 -10.90 11.86 5.19
CA ASN A 333 -9.89 10.82 5.40
C ASN A 333 -10.46 9.67 6.23
N ASN A 334 -11.15 9.98 7.34
CA ASN A 334 -11.89 9.02 8.14
C ASN A 334 -13.36 9.46 8.21
N ILE A 335 -14.27 8.61 7.79
CA ILE A 335 -15.73 8.84 7.81
C ILE A 335 -16.34 7.72 8.65
N ASP A 336 -17.01 8.05 9.75
CA ASP A 336 -17.72 7.12 10.65
C ASP A 336 -19.18 7.55 10.75
N THR A 337 -20.09 6.63 10.40
CA THR A 337 -21.52 6.81 10.61
C THR A 337 -22.05 5.66 11.45
N THR A 338 -22.40 5.96 12.70
CA THR A 338 -22.87 4.96 13.66
C THR A 338 -24.32 5.24 14.06
N GLY A 339 -25.22 4.28 13.81
CA GLY A 339 -26.61 4.42 14.24
C GLY A 339 -27.49 3.20 14.27
N ASN A 340 -28.72 3.29 14.78
CA ASN A 340 -29.63 2.14 14.74
C ASN A 340 -30.34 2.03 13.39
N ASN A 341 -30.84 3.16 12.87
CA ASN A 341 -31.39 3.27 11.52
C ASN A 341 -30.64 4.38 10.78
N ILE A 342 -30.04 4.06 9.63
CA ILE A 342 -29.32 4.99 8.76
C ILE A 342 -30.02 4.93 7.40
N ASP A 343 -30.55 6.06 6.94
CA ASP A 343 -31.21 6.22 5.63
C ASP A 343 -30.50 7.34 4.86
N THR A 344 -29.99 7.02 3.68
CA THR A 344 -29.44 8.00 2.75
C THR A 344 -30.17 7.90 1.42
N THR A 345 -30.99 8.90 1.13
CA THR A 345 -31.81 8.94 -0.07
C THR A 345 -31.39 10.09 -0.99
N GLY A 346 -30.94 9.78 -2.21
CA GLY A 346 -30.65 10.84 -3.17
C GLY A 346 -30.48 10.46 -4.63
N ASN A 347 -30.38 11.43 -5.54
CA ASN A 347 -30.19 11.09 -6.96
C ASN A 347 -28.72 10.71 -7.25
N ASN A 348 -27.77 11.49 -6.75
CA ASN A 348 -26.34 11.18 -6.78
C ASN A 348 -25.80 11.19 -5.35
N ILE A 349 -25.20 10.08 -4.92
CA ILE A 349 -24.59 9.91 -3.60
C ILE A 349 -23.12 9.56 -3.85
N ASP A 350 -22.20 10.36 -3.33
CA ASP A 350 -20.75 10.18 -3.42
C ASP A 350 -20.16 10.20 -2.01
N THR A 351 -19.42 9.15 -1.65
CA THR A 351 -18.67 9.08 -0.40
C THR A 351 -17.23 8.72 -0.70
N THR A 352 -16.32 9.67 -0.48
CA THR A 352 -14.89 9.50 -0.76
C THR A 352 -14.07 9.60 0.53
N GLY A 353 -13.39 8.52 0.89
CA GLY A 353 -12.69 8.35 2.18
C GLY A 353 -11.34 7.64 2.07
N ASN A 354 -10.44 7.72 3.04
CA ASN A 354 -9.40 6.69 3.18
C ASN A 354 -9.94 5.50 4.00
N ASN A 355 -10.62 5.78 5.11
CA ASN A 355 -11.36 4.81 5.91
C ASN A 355 -12.82 5.25 6.00
N ILE A 356 -13.75 4.39 5.60
CA ILE A 356 -15.20 4.60 5.65
C ILE A 356 -15.80 3.48 6.50
N ASP A 357 -16.45 3.82 7.60
CA ASP A 357 -17.15 2.88 8.50
C ASP A 357 -18.61 3.31 8.59
N THR A 358 -19.52 2.39 8.27
CA THR A 358 -20.95 2.56 8.50
C THR A 358 -21.46 1.41 9.34
N THR A 359 -21.80 1.70 10.60
CA THR A 359 -22.27 0.70 11.55
C THR A 359 -23.72 0.97 11.96
N GLY A 360 -24.63 0.04 11.67
CA GLY A 360 -25.99 0.16 12.18
C GLY A 360 -26.92 -1.03 12.06
N ASN A 361 -28.05 -1.02 12.76
CA ASN A 361 -28.95 -2.17 12.71
C ASN A 361 -29.70 -2.27 11.38
N ASN A 362 -30.20 -1.15 10.86
CA ASN A 362 -30.78 -1.04 9.52
C ASN A 362 -30.06 0.08 8.76
N ILE A 363 -29.49 -0.24 7.60
CA ILE A 363 -28.79 0.69 6.72
C ILE A 363 -29.50 0.63 5.36
N ASP A 364 -30.02 1.76 4.90
CA ASP A 364 -30.69 1.91 3.60
C ASP A 364 -30.02 3.05 2.82
N THR A 365 -29.49 2.73 1.64
CA THR A 365 -28.94 3.72 0.71
C THR A 365 -29.69 3.61 -0.61
N THR A 366 -30.53 4.60 -0.90
CA THR A 366 -31.35 4.63 -2.09
C THR A 366 -30.95 5.77 -3.02
N GLY A 367 -30.54 5.47 -4.25
CA GLY A 367 -30.27 6.52 -5.23
C GLY A 367 -30.17 6.15 -6.69
N ASN A 368 -29.99 7.11 -7.60
CA ASN A 368 -29.83 6.78 -9.02
C ASN A 368 -28.37 6.41 -9.33
N ASN A 369 -27.41 7.19 -8.84
CA ASN A 369 -25.98 6.89 -8.89
C ASN A 369 -25.43 6.91 -7.46
N ILE A 370 -24.81 5.80 -7.03
CA ILE A 370 -24.19 5.64 -5.72
C ILE A 370 -22.71 5.30 -5.97
N ASP A 371 -21.80 6.12 -5.48
CA ASP A 371 -20.35 5.93 -5.58
C ASP A 371 -19.76 5.95 -4.16
N THR A 372 -18.99 4.92 -3.83
CA THR A 372 -18.24 4.85 -2.57
C THR A 372 -16.81 4.48 -2.88
N THR A 373 -15.89 5.42 -2.66
CA THR A 373 -14.47 5.26 -2.97
C THR A 373 -13.62 5.40 -1.72
N GLY A 374 -12.85 4.37 -1.36
CA GLY A 374 -11.88 4.51 -0.27
C GLY A 374 -10.87 3.38 -0.12
N ASN A 375 -9.86 3.53 0.74
CA ASN A 375 -8.85 2.47 0.92
C ASN A 375 -9.42 1.30 1.74
N ASN A 376 -10.11 1.59 2.85
CA ASN A 376 -10.83 0.62 3.67
C ASN A 376 -12.30 1.05 3.78
N ILE A 377 -13.22 0.17 3.39
CA ILE A 377 -14.67 0.39 3.45
C ILE A 377 -15.26 -0.74 4.30
N ASP A 378 -15.89 -0.41 5.41
CA ASP A 378 -16.58 -1.35 6.31
C ASP A 378 -18.05 -0.93 6.43
N THR A 379 -18.96 -1.85 6.12
CA THR A 379 -20.39 -1.68 6.38
C THR A 379 -20.89 -2.84 7.22
N THR A 380 -21.22 -2.55 8.48
CA THR A 380 -21.66 -3.56 9.44
C THR A 380 -23.10 -3.30 9.87
N GLY A 381 -24.00 -4.25 9.62
CA GLY A 381 -25.37 -4.10 10.07
C GLY A 381 -26.25 -5.35 10.07
N ASN A 382 -27.44 -5.30 10.68
CA ASN A 382 -28.33 -6.46 10.66
C ASN A 382 -29.07 -6.57 9.32
N ASN A 383 -29.59 -5.45 8.81
CA ASN A 383 -30.18 -5.34 7.48
C ASN A 383 -29.48 -4.22 6.72
N ILE A 384 -28.90 -4.53 5.56
CA ILE A 384 -28.21 -3.59 4.67
C ILE A 384 -28.93 -3.66 3.32
N ASP A 385 -29.47 -2.54 2.85
CA ASP A 385 -30.15 -2.40 1.55
C ASP A 385 -29.49 -1.25 0.77
N THR A 386 -28.95 -1.58 -0.40
CA THR A 386 -28.42 -0.58 -1.34
C THR A 386 -29.19 -0.69 -2.64
N THR A 387 -30.03 0.29 -2.92
CA THR A 387 -30.87 0.31 -4.11
C THR A 387 -30.51 1.48 -5.04
N GLY A 388 -30.07 1.18 -6.27
CA GLY A 388 -29.84 2.24 -7.24
C GLY A 388 -29.66 1.85 -8.69
N ASN A 389 -29.65 2.81 -9.62
CA ASN A 389 -29.49 2.45 -11.04
C ASN A 389 -28.03 2.09 -11.38
N ASN A 390 -27.07 2.88 -10.90
CA ASN A 390 -25.64 2.59 -10.97
C ASN A 390 -25.07 2.61 -9.55
N ILE A 391 -24.43 1.52 -9.14
CA ILE A 391 -23.78 1.36 -7.83
C ILE A 391 -22.32 1.03 -8.11
N ASP A 392 -21.39 1.86 -7.64
CA ASP A 392 -19.94 1.69 -7.75
C ASP A 392 -19.34 1.70 -6.34
N THR A 393 -18.56 0.67 -6.00
CA THR A 393 -17.80 0.63 -4.75
C THR A 393 -16.37 0.26 -5.09
N THR A 394 -15.46 1.21 -4.87
CA THR A 394 -14.04 1.04 -5.21
C THR A 394 -13.17 1.19 -3.96
N GLY A 395 -12.42 0.14 -3.61
CA GLY A 395 -11.48 0.24 -2.49
C GLY A 395 -10.47 -0.87 -2.32
N ASN A 396 -9.41 -0.68 -1.54
CA ASN A 396 -8.41 -1.73 -1.37
C ASN A 396 -8.95 -2.90 -0.53
N ASN A 397 -9.60 -2.60 0.60
CA ASN A 397 -10.31 -3.58 1.43
C ASN A 397 -11.78 -3.16 1.56
N ILE A 398 -12.70 -4.04 1.17
CA ILE A 398 -14.14 -3.83 1.24
C ILE A 398 -14.73 -4.96 2.09
N ASP A 399 -15.34 -4.64 3.22
CA ASP A 399 -16.03 -5.58 4.11
C ASP A 399 -17.50 -5.17 4.23
N THR A 400 -18.41 -6.10 3.96
CA THR A 400 -19.83 -5.92 4.23
C THR A 400 -20.32 -7.09 5.07
N THR A 401 -20.62 -6.81 6.33
CA THR A 401 -21.04 -7.82 7.30
C THR A 401 -22.48 -7.56 7.74
N GLY A 402 -23.38 -8.51 7.49
CA GLY A 402 -24.74 -8.40 8.00
C GLY A 402 -25.63 -9.61 7.93
N ASN A 403 -26.77 -9.60 8.62
CA ASN A 403 -27.66 -10.77 8.60
C ASN A 403 -28.44 -10.88 7.28
N ASN A 404 -28.96 -9.76 6.77
CA ASN A 404 -29.57 -9.66 5.45
C ASN A 404 -28.88 -8.52 4.68
N ILE A 405 -28.33 -8.83 3.51
CA ILE A 405 -27.66 -7.89 2.62
C ILE A 405 -28.39 -7.95 1.28
N ASP A 406 -28.94 -6.83 0.82
CA ASP A 406 -29.62 -6.68 -0.48
C ASP A 406 -28.92 -5.56 -1.25
N THR A 407 -28.50 -5.85 -2.48
CA THR A 407 -27.98 -4.84 -3.41
C THR A 407 -28.74 -4.98 -4.71
N THR A 408 -29.57 -3.98 -5.01
CA THR A 408 -30.44 -3.97 -6.18
C THR A 408 -30.08 -2.81 -7.11
N GLY A 409 -29.65 -3.12 -8.33
CA GLY A 409 -29.39 -2.07 -9.30
C GLY A 409 -29.24 -2.47 -10.76
N ASN A 410 -29.26 -1.51 -11.70
CA ASN A 410 -29.11 -1.87 -13.11
C ASN A 410 -27.66 -2.22 -13.45
N ASN A 411 -26.70 -1.42 -12.99
CA ASN A 411 -25.27 -1.69 -13.08
C ASN A 411 -24.68 -1.67 -11.66
N ILE A 412 -24.05 -2.75 -11.25
CA ILE A 412 -23.38 -2.89 -9.95
C ILE A 412 -21.92 -3.21 -10.25
N ASP A 413 -21.00 -2.39 -9.78
CA ASP A 413 -19.55 -2.57 -9.90
C ASP A 413 -18.93 -2.53 -8.51
N THR A 414 -18.14 -3.54 -8.18
CA THR A 414 -17.37 -3.60 -6.93
C THR A 414 -15.94 -3.96 -7.26
N THR A 415 -15.03 -3.01 -7.08
CA THR A 415 -13.61 -3.17 -7.42
C THR A 415 -12.73 -3.03 -6.18
N GLY A 416 -11.95 -4.06 -5.86
CA GLY A 416 -11.02 -3.97 -4.74
C GLY A 416 -9.92 -5.03 -4.66
N ASN A 417 -8.96 -4.89 -3.76
CA ASN A 417 -7.93 -5.93 -3.60
C ASN A 417 -8.45 -7.11 -2.78
N ASN A 418 -9.10 -6.83 -1.65
CA ASN A 418 -9.79 -7.79 -0.81
C ASN A 418 -11.26 -7.37 -0.68
N ILE A 419 -12.18 -8.23 -1.07
CA ILE A 419 -13.63 -8.02 -0.99
C ILE A 419 -14.19 -9.17 -0.14
N ASP A 420 -14.78 -8.86 1.01
CA ASP A 420 -15.45 -9.80 1.90
C ASP A 420 -16.92 -9.39 2.06
N THR A 421 -17.82 -10.32 1.79
CA THR A 421 -19.25 -10.14 2.09
C THR A 421 -19.74 -11.31 2.93
N THR A 422 -20.01 -11.04 4.19
CA THR A 422 -20.42 -12.05 5.16
C THR A 422 -21.85 -11.80 5.62
N GLY A 423 -22.75 -12.76 5.36
CA GLY A 423 -24.12 -12.64 5.85
C GLY A 423 -25.01 -13.86 5.77
N ASN A 424 -26.11 -13.90 6.52
CA ASN A 424 -26.98 -15.08 6.50
C ASN A 424 -27.78 -15.16 5.18
N ASN A 425 -28.34 -14.04 4.71
CA ASN A 425 -28.97 -13.94 3.40
C ASN A 425 -28.31 -12.80 2.61
N ILE A 426 -27.77 -13.10 1.44
CA ILE A 426 -27.11 -12.15 0.54
C ILE A 426 -27.85 -12.22 -0.80
N ASP A 427 -28.44 -11.11 -1.23
CA ASP A 427 -29.12 -10.95 -2.53
C ASP A 427 -28.44 -9.83 -3.32
N THR A 428 -28.02 -10.12 -4.54
CA THR A 428 -27.51 -9.12 -5.47
C THR A 428 -28.28 -9.24 -6.78
N THR A 429 -29.14 -8.26 -7.05
CA THR A 429 -30.01 -8.27 -8.22
C THR A 429 -29.67 -7.10 -9.15
N GLY A 430 -29.24 -7.42 -10.38
CA GLY A 430 -28.99 -6.37 -11.36
C GLY A 430 -28.89 -6.78 -12.82
N ASN A 431 -28.85 -5.82 -13.75
CA ASN A 431 -28.72 -6.17 -15.18
C ASN A 431 -27.28 -6.53 -15.53
N ASN A 432 -26.31 -5.71 -15.11
CA ASN A 432 -24.88 -5.96 -15.20
C ASN A 432 -24.28 -5.93 -13.79
N ILE A 433 -23.63 -7.00 -13.38
CA ILE A 433 -22.96 -7.14 -12.08
C ILE A 433 -21.49 -7.46 -12.38
N ASP A 434 -20.57 -6.61 -11.94
CA ASP A 434 -19.13 -6.78 -12.06
C ASP A 434 -18.51 -6.75 -10.65
N THR A 435 -17.70 -7.74 -10.33
CA THR A 435 -16.93 -7.78 -9.09
C THR A 435 -15.50 -8.15 -9.43
N THR A 436 -14.58 -7.19 -9.28
CA THR A 436 -13.17 -7.36 -9.63
C THR A 436 -12.29 -7.21 -8.40
N GLY A 437 -11.53 -8.26 -8.06
CA GLY A 437 -10.56 -8.16 -6.99
C GLY A 437 -9.62 -9.31 -6.79
N ASN A 438 -8.50 -9.11 -6.09
CA ASN A 438 -7.50 -10.18 -5.93
C ASN A 438 -8.03 -11.33 -5.05
N ASN A 439 -8.60 -11.02 -3.89
CA ASN A 439 -9.28 -11.96 -3.01
C ASN A 439 -10.74 -11.55 -2.87
N ILE A 440 -11.67 -12.41 -3.28
CA ILE A 440 -13.11 -12.18 -3.19
C ILE A 440 -13.68 -13.35 -2.36
N ASP A 441 -14.21 -13.06 -1.18
CA ASP A 441 -14.90 -14.02 -0.30
C ASP A 441 -16.35 -13.60 -0.14
N THR A 442 -17.28 -14.52 -0.38
CA THR A 442 -18.69 -14.32 -0.06
C THR A 442 -19.16 -15.49 0.78
N THR A 443 -19.39 -15.24 2.06
CA THR A 443 -19.79 -16.28 3.02
C THR A 443 -21.22 -16.05 3.50
N GLY A 444 -22.10 -17.01 3.24
CA GLY A 444 -23.48 -16.89 3.69
C GLY A 444 -24.33 -18.14 3.61
N ASN A 445 -25.46 -18.16 4.31
CA ASN A 445 -26.31 -19.36 4.33
C ASN A 445 -27.13 -19.48 3.03
N ASN A 446 -27.75 -18.38 2.60
CA ASN A 446 -28.44 -18.24 1.31
C ASN A 446 -27.80 -17.09 0.52
N ILE A 447 -27.24 -17.39 -0.63
CA ILE A 447 -26.61 -16.41 -1.53
C ILE A 447 -27.34 -16.50 -2.87
N ASP A 448 -27.96 -15.40 -3.31
CA ASP A 448 -28.64 -15.26 -4.61
C ASP A 448 -28.01 -14.11 -5.39
N THR A 449 -27.53 -14.39 -6.59
CA THR A 449 -27.06 -13.35 -7.52
C THR A 449 -27.82 -13.49 -8.83
N THR A 450 -28.69 -12.51 -9.11
CA THR A 450 -29.56 -12.54 -10.28
C THR A 450 -29.24 -11.39 -11.23
N GLY A 451 -28.80 -11.71 -12.45
CA GLY A 451 -28.55 -10.68 -13.46
C GLY A 451 -28.33 -11.13 -14.88
N ASN A 452 -28.41 -10.22 -15.85
CA ASN A 452 -28.25 -10.61 -17.26
C ASN A 452 -26.79 -10.90 -17.62
N ASN A 453 -25.87 -10.03 -17.21
CA ASN A 453 -24.43 -10.20 -17.33
C ASN A 453 -23.82 -10.15 -15.93
N ILE A 454 -23.18 -11.24 -15.50
CA ILE A 454 -22.51 -11.35 -14.21
C ILE A 454 -21.05 -11.69 -14.51
N ASP A 455 -20.12 -10.83 -14.10
CA ASP A 455 -18.67 -11.01 -14.20
C ASP A 455 -18.08 -10.95 -12.80
N THR A 456 -17.33 -11.97 -12.41
CA THR A 456 -16.53 -11.94 -11.19
C THR A 456 -15.11 -12.34 -11.55
N THR A 457 -14.18 -11.40 -11.39
CA THR A 457 -12.79 -11.56 -11.80
C THR A 457 -11.86 -11.39 -10.61
N GLY A 458 -11.06 -12.42 -10.33
CA GLY A 458 -10.13 -12.37 -9.20
C GLY A 458 -9.11 -13.49 -9.11
N ASN A 459 -8.11 -13.37 -8.24
CA ASN A 459 -7.08 -14.42 -8.09
C ASN A 459 -7.60 -15.58 -7.24
N ASN A 460 -8.20 -15.25 -6.10
CA ASN A 460 -8.83 -16.17 -5.16
C ASN A 460 -10.30 -15.75 -5.01
N ILE A 461 -11.22 -16.52 -5.60
CA ILE A 461 -12.66 -16.31 -5.48
C ILE A 461 -13.23 -17.48 -4.67
N ASP A 462 -13.74 -17.20 -3.48
CA ASP A 462 -14.44 -18.16 -2.61
C ASP A 462 -15.89 -17.71 -2.42
N THR A 463 -16.82 -18.65 -2.50
CA THR A 463 -18.22 -18.43 -2.21
C THR A 463 -18.72 -19.62 -1.41
N THR A 464 -18.91 -19.44 -0.11
CA THR A 464 -19.25 -20.52 0.81
C THR A 464 -20.66 -20.34 1.35
N GLY A 465 -21.53 -21.32 1.08
CA GLY A 465 -22.91 -21.30 1.57
C GLY A 465 -23.69 -22.58 1.41
N ASN A 466 -24.83 -22.67 2.11
CA ASN A 466 -25.69 -23.86 2.05
C ASN A 466 -26.56 -23.86 0.79
N ASN A 467 -27.10 -22.70 0.41
CA ASN A 467 -27.86 -22.50 -0.82
C ASN A 467 -27.21 -21.33 -1.59
N ILE A 468 -26.54 -21.66 -2.70
CA ILE A 468 -25.93 -20.67 -3.60
C ILE A 468 -26.66 -20.78 -4.94
N ASP A 469 -27.28 -19.70 -5.39
CA ASP A 469 -27.93 -19.56 -6.70
C ASP A 469 -27.33 -18.37 -7.45
N THR A 470 -26.95 -18.59 -8.71
CA THR A 470 -26.49 -17.52 -9.61
C THR A 470 -27.23 -17.69 -10.93
N THR A 471 -28.14 -16.77 -11.22
CA THR A 471 -29.02 -16.86 -12.39
C THR A 471 -28.74 -15.71 -13.36
N GLY A 472 -28.31 -16.05 -14.58
CA GLY A 472 -28.04 -15.07 -15.62
C GLY A 472 -27.89 -15.61 -17.04
N ASN A 473 -27.88 -14.70 -18.02
CA ASN A 473 -27.74 -15.06 -19.44
C ASN A 473 -26.26 -15.27 -19.82
N ASN A 474 -25.37 -14.41 -19.32
CA ASN A 474 -23.93 -14.51 -19.46
C ASN A 474 -23.32 -14.44 -18.06
N ILE A 475 -22.84 -15.57 -17.56
CA ILE A 475 -22.13 -15.67 -16.28
C ILE A 475 -20.68 -16.01 -16.62
N ASP A 476 -19.74 -15.13 -16.28
CA ASP A 476 -18.31 -15.36 -16.36
C ASP A 476 -17.72 -15.23 -14.95
N THR A 477 -17.02 -16.25 -14.50
CA THR A 477 -16.34 -16.27 -13.20
C THR A 477 -14.90 -16.61 -13.50
N THR A 478 -14.12 -15.58 -13.83
CA THR A 478 -12.72 -15.73 -14.17
C THR A 478 -11.88 -15.61 -12.93
N ALA A 479 -11.56 -16.74 -12.31
CA ALA A 479 -10.41 -16.82 -11.42
C ALA A 479 -9.14 -16.58 -12.26
N THR A 480 -8.75 -15.32 -12.45
CA THR A 480 -7.48 -14.98 -13.09
C THR A 480 -6.40 -15.41 -12.11
N THR A 481 -5.84 -16.60 -12.22
CA THR A 481 -4.64 -16.93 -11.44
C THR A 481 -3.51 -16.00 -11.87
N GLN A 482 -3.39 -14.82 -11.25
CA GLN A 482 -2.26 -13.94 -11.49
C GLN A 482 -1.03 -14.68 -10.98
N ARG A 483 -0.22 -15.13 -11.93
CA ARG A 483 0.95 -15.95 -11.66
C ARG A 483 1.88 -15.18 -10.72
N PRO A 484 2.36 -15.78 -9.62
CA PRO A 484 3.04 -15.05 -8.56
C PRO A 484 4.38 -14.50 -9.04
N ASN A 485 4.87 -13.42 -8.42
CA ASN A 485 6.32 -13.16 -8.48
C ASN A 485 7.03 -14.23 -7.64
N ILE A 486 8.23 -14.63 -8.04
CA ILE A 486 8.96 -15.72 -7.38
C ILE A 486 10.37 -15.24 -7.05
N ILE A 487 10.77 -15.39 -5.80
CA ILE A 487 12.11 -15.06 -5.32
C ILE A 487 12.71 -16.28 -4.63
N LEU A 488 13.88 -16.70 -5.11
CA LEU A 488 14.67 -17.78 -4.54
C LEU A 488 15.96 -17.22 -3.95
N ILE A 489 16.04 -17.17 -2.62
CA ILE A 489 17.23 -16.77 -1.86
C ILE A 489 18.06 -18.02 -1.57
N ILE A 490 19.33 -18.00 -1.96
CA ILE A 490 20.27 -19.12 -1.78
C ILE A 490 21.50 -18.62 -1.03
N ALA A 491 21.72 -19.11 0.19
CA ALA A 491 22.97 -18.98 0.92
C ALA A 491 24.00 -20.03 0.45
N ASP A 492 25.28 -19.84 0.81
CA ASP A 492 26.35 -20.78 0.51
C ASP A 492 26.98 -21.32 1.80
N ASP A 493 27.02 -22.64 1.96
CA ASP A 493 27.55 -23.32 3.16
C ASP A 493 26.76 -23.05 4.46
N MET A 494 25.46 -22.80 4.35
CA MET A 494 24.61 -22.57 5.52
C MET A 494 23.99 -23.89 6.05
N SER A 495 24.32 -24.21 7.30
CA SER A 495 23.74 -25.35 8.02
C SER A 495 22.27 -25.11 8.37
N GLN A 496 21.47 -26.17 8.40
CA GLN A 496 20.10 -26.11 8.92
C GLN A 496 20.07 -25.60 10.37
N LYS A 497 21.02 -25.99 11.23
CA LYS A 497 21.04 -25.62 12.67
C LYS A 497 21.41 -24.14 12.94
N THR A 498 21.34 -23.27 11.92
CA THR A 498 21.63 -21.84 12.03
C THR A 498 20.49 -21.07 12.69
N PHE A 499 19.24 -21.38 12.33
CA PHE A 499 18.08 -20.58 12.71
C PHE A 499 17.32 -21.18 13.89
N ILE A 500 16.66 -20.31 14.66
CA ILE A 500 15.86 -20.69 15.83
C ILE A 500 14.74 -21.68 15.45
N GLU A 501 14.10 -21.45 14.30
CA GLU A 501 13.02 -22.29 13.73
C GLU A 501 13.45 -23.74 13.49
N THR A 502 14.75 -23.96 13.40
CA THR A 502 15.41 -25.25 13.13
C THR A 502 16.28 -25.73 14.29
N GLY A 503 16.17 -25.10 15.47
CA GLY A 503 16.91 -25.50 16.68
C GLY A 503 18.29 -24.86 16.85
N GLY A 504 18.57 -23.78 16.13
CA GLY A 504 19.78 -22.97 16.26
C GLY A 504 19.84 -22.13 17.55
N PRO A 505 20.93 -21.37 17.76
CA PRO A 505 21.14 -20.59 18.97
C PRO A 505 20.11 -19.47 19.12
N THR A 506 19.51 -19.35 20.31
CA THR A 506 18.45 -18.36 20.60
C THR A 506 18.93 -16.92 20.58
N TRP A 507 20.24 -16.67 20.68
CA TRP A 507 20.83 -15.33 20.59
C TRP A 507 21.00 -14.86 19.14
N PHE A 508 20.91 -15.77 18.16
CA PHE A 508 21.02 -15.44 16.75
C PHE A 508 19.62 -15.16 16.17
N GLU A 509 19.17 -13.93 16.36
CA GLU A 509 17.87 -13.48 15.86
C GLU A 509 17.97 -13.03 14.39
N THR A 510 17.08 -13.58 13.55
CA THR A 510 16.97 -13.26 12.11
C THR A 510 15.52 -12.96 11.74
N PRO A 511 14.92 -11.88 12.25
CA PRO A 511 13.48 -11.62 12.13
C PRO A 511 12.93 -11.65 10.70
N ALA A 512 13.67 -11.18 9.69
CA ALA A 512 13.24 -11.19 8.30
C ALA A 512 13.26 -12.59 7.67
N ILE A 513 14.31 -13.39 7.92
CA ILE A 513 14.33 -14.79 7.47
C ILE A 513 13.28 -15.61 8.26
N SER A 514 13.18 -15.39 9.57
CA SER A 514 12.14 -15.96 10.44
C SER A 514 10.74 -15.60 9.95
N ARG A 515 10.53 -14.41 9.39
CA ARG A 515 9.25 -14.02 8.78
C ARG A 515 8.88 -14.93 7.61
N ILE A 516 9.82 -15.33 6.76
CA ILE A 516 9.55 -16.27 5.65
C ILE A 516 9.09 -17.64 6.20
N ALA A 517 9.72 -18.13 7.26
CA ALA A 517 9.34 -19.38 7.91
C ALA A 517 7.98 -19.27 8.63
N ASN A 518 7.77 -18.20 9.40
CA ASN A 518 6.61 -18.01 10.26
C ASN A 518 5.36 -17.59 9.49
N GLU A 519 5.47 -16.88 8.37
CA GLU A 519 4.32 -16.56 7.50
C GLU A 519 4.06 -17.63 6.44
N GLY A 520 4.78 -18.76 6.50
CA GLY A 520 4.65 -19.85 5.55
C GLY A 520 4.94 -21.21 6.18
N ILE A 521 5.82 -21.96 5.54
CA ILE A 521 6.19 -23.31 5.94
C ILE A 521 7.70 -23.49 6.13
N ASN A 522 8.07 -24.22 7.18
CA ASN A 522 9.43 -24.72 7.45
C ASN A 522 9.49 -26.24 7.21
N PHE A 523 10.39 -26.69 6.31
CA PHE A 523 10.65 -28.11 6.08
C PHE A 523 11.86 -28.60 6.89
N MET A 524 11.60 -29.34 7.98
CA MET A 524 12.64 -29.87 8.88
C MET A 524 13.47 -31.01 8.28
N GLU A 525 12.95 -31.63 7.21
CA GLU A 525 13.57 -32.77 6.52
C GLU A 525 14.11 -32.38 5.13
N ALA A 526 14.48 -31.11 4.98
CA ALA A 526 15.08 -30.55 3.77
C ALA A 526 16.55 -30.94 3.61
N THR A 527 16.91 -31.58 2.49
CA THR A 527 18.28 -32.04 2.21
C THR A 527 18.72 -31.77 0.77
N VAL A 528 20.03 -31.69 0.56
CA VAL A 528 20.61 -31.64 -0.79
C VAL A 528 20.97 -33.03 -1.30
N THR A 529 20.80 -33.26 -2.60
CA THR A 529 21.14 -34.56 -3.22
C THR A 529 22.66 -34.77 -3.39
N LEU A 530 23.44 -33.69 -3.38
CA LEU A 530 24.91 -33.70 -3.38
C LEU A 530 25.42 -32.45 -2.64
N SER A 531 26.13 -32.65 -1.53
CA SER A 531 26.61 -31.56 -0.67
C SER A 531 27.88 -30.87 -1.20
N LEU A 532 27.75 -30.16 -2.32
CA LEU A 532 28.82 -29.33 -2.88
C LEU A 532 28.22 -28.21 -3.76
N CYS A 533 28.80 -27.01 -3.69
CA CYS A 533 28.22 -25.80 -4.30
C CYS A 533 27.78 -25.98 -5.77
N ALA A 534 28.70 -26.28 -6.69
CA ALA A 534 28.39 -26.25 -8.12
C ALA A 534 27.40 -27.36 -8.52
N PRO A 535 27.58 -28.63 -8.10
CA PRO A 535 26.58 -29.67 -8.38
C PRO A 535 25.22 -29.39 -7.76
N SER A 536 25.17 -28.93 -6.51
CA SER A 536 23.89 -28.61 -5.86
C SER A 536 23.15 -27.46 -6.54
N ARG A 537 23.87 -26.38 -6.88
CA ARG A 537 23.28 -25.26 -7.64
C ARG A 537 22.80 -25.71 -9.03
N ALA A 538 23.55 -26.59 -9.71
CA ALA A 538 23.07 -27.17 -10.97
C ALA A 538 21.77 -27.96 -10.77
N THR A 539 21.67 -28.75 -9.70
CA THR A 539 20.44 -29.47 -9.34
C THR A 539 19.28 -28.53 -9.06
N ILE A 540 19.49 -27.46 -8.27
CA ILE A 540 18.47 -26.44 -8.01
C ILE A 540 17.98 -25.85 -9.33
N PHE A 541 18.88 -25.36 -10.19
CA PHE A 541 18.51 -24.62 -11.41
C PHE A 541 17.86 -25.47 -12.49
N THR A 542 18.05 -26.79 -12.46
CA THR A 542 17.55 -27.70 -13.51
C THR A 542 16.46 -28.64 -13.02
N GLY A 543 16.31 -28.88 -11.72
CA GLY A 543 15.43 -29.93 -11.19
C GLY A 543 15.93 -31.35 -11.51
N LEU A 544 17.22 -31.52 -11.77
CA LEU A 544 17.84 -32.79 -12.14
C LEU A 544 18.95 -33.19 -11.16
N TYR A 545 19.17 -34.49 -10.96
CA TYR A 545 20.31 -35.01 -10.20
C TYR A 545 21.64 -34.74 -10.90
N ALA A 546 22.74 -34.70 -10.14
CA ALA A 546 24.08 -34.36 -10.65
C ALA A 546 24.55 -35.24 -11.83
N ASN A 547 24.14 -36.51 -11.87
CA ASN A 547 24.45 -37.42 -12.99
C ASN A 547 23.69 -37.06 -14.28
N HIS A 548 22.54 -36.38 -14.18
CA HIS A 548 21.77 -35.86 -15.31
C HIS A 548 22.17 -34.42 -15.69
N THR A 549 22.59 -33.59 -14.73
CA THR A 549 23.10 -32.24 -15.03
C THR A 549 24.48 -32.28 -15.70
N GLY A 550 25.24 -33.36 -15.47
CA GLY A 550 26.64 -33.46 -15.87
C GLY A 550 27.60 -32.61 -15.03
N VAL A 551 27.12 -32.02 -13.93
CA VAL A 551 27.91 -31.24 -12.98
C VAL A 551 27.99 -32.01 -11.66
N THR A 552 29.13 -32.65 -11.44
CA THR A 552 29.44 -33.53 -10.32
C THR A 552 30.52 -32.97 -9.39
N ALA A 553 31.26 -31.96 -9.83
CA ALA A 553 32.28 -31.26 -9.03
C ALA A 553 32.30 -29.73 -9.27
N ASN A 554 33.01 -28.99 -8.41
CA ASN A 554 33.20 -27.53 -8.57
C ASN A 554 34.10 -27.16 -9.75
N GLN A 555 35.05 -28.03 -10.12
CA GLN A 555 36.03 -27.77 -11.17
C GLN A 555 35.60 -28.37 -12.51
N GLY A 556 35.77 -27.58 -13.58
CA GLY A 556 35.73 -28.06 -14.97
C GLY A 556 34.33 -28.20 -15.59
N GLU A 557 33.35 -28.70 -14.84
CA GLU A 557 32.02 -29.03 -15.37
C GLU A 557 31.07 -27.83 -15.31
N ARG A 558 30.20 -27.70 -16.32
CA ARG A 558 29.24 -26.61 -16.50
C ARG A 558 27.93 -27.21 -16.99
N ILE A 559 26.80 -26.57 -16.65
CA ILE A 559 25.51 -26.99 -17.17
C ILE A 559 25.57 -26.94 -18.70
N ASP A 560 25.22 -28.04 -19.37
CA ASP A 560 25.12 -28.07 -20.83
C ASP A 560 24.06 -27.05 -21.27
N SER A 561 24.39 -26.18 -22.22
CA SER A 561 23.49 -25.18 -22.79
C SER A 561 22.19 -25.75 -23.39
N ASN A 562 22.14 -27.05 -23.67
CA ASN A 562 20.94 -27.74 -24.15
C ASN A 562 20.02 -28.23 -23.03
N LEU A 563 20.48 -28.24 -21.77
CA LEU A 563 19.64 -28.59 -20.64
C LEU A 563 18.69 -27.44 -20.32
N LEU A 564 17.45 -27.81 -20.00
CA LEU A 564 16.43 -26.86 -19.61
C LEU A 564 16.65 -26.43 -18.16
N THR A 565 16.62 -25.13 -17.91
CA THR A 565 16.69 -24.55 -16.56
C THR A 565 15.34 -23.96 -16.17
N MET A 566 15.05 -23.86 -14.88
CA MET A 566 13.81 -23.25 -14.39
C MET A 566 13.63 -21.83 -14.93
N ALA A 567 14.71 -21.06 -15.01
CA ALA A 567 14.70 -19.70 -15.50
C ALA A 567 14.28 -19.64 -16.96
N LYS A 568 14.79 -20.55 -17.80
CA LYS A 568 14.37 -20.65 -19.20
C LYS A 568 12.89 -21.00 -19.35
N VAL A 569 12.37 -21.91 -18.53
CA VAL A 569 10.95 -22.27 -18.56
C VAL A 569 10.07 -21.08 -18.18
N LEU A 570 10.41 -20.38 -17.09
CA LEU A 570 9.67 -19.21 -16.61
C LEU A 570 9.73 -18.05 -17.61
N HIS A 571 10.91 -17.75 -18.15
CA HIS A 571 11.11 -16.74 -19.19
C HIS A 571 10.23 -17.05 -20.41
N ASP A 572 10.26 -18.29 -20.91
CA ASP A 572 9.46 -18.69 -22.07
C ASP A 572 7.95 -18.67 -21.77
N ALA A 573 7.56 -18.77 -20.49
CA ALA A 573 6.19 -18.56 -20.02
C ALA A 573 5.82 -17.07 -19.82
N GLY A 574 6.75 -16.13 -20.02
CA GLY A 574 6.49 -14.69 -19.95
C GLY A 574 6.79 -14.05 -18.59
N TYR A 575 7.60 -14.68 -17.75
CA TYR A 575 8.19 -14.03 -16.58
C TYR A 575 9.36 -13.13 -16.99
N TYR A 576 9.52 -11.99 -16.32
CA TYR A 576 10.79 -11.26 -16.34
C TYR A 576 11.78 -11.94 -15.39
N THR A 577 12.95 -12.32 -15.87
CA THR A 577 13.84 -13.27 -15.18
C THR A 577 15.18 -12.63 -14.79
N GLY A 578 15.57 -12.78 -13.52
CA GLY A 578 16.77 -12.17 -12.94
C GLY A 578 17.66 -13.17 -12.21
N PHE A 579 18.97 -13.01 -12.35
CA PHE A 579 19.96 -13.69 -11.51
C PHE A 579 20.94 -12.69 -10.90
N ILE A 580 21.11 -12.75 -9.58
CA ILE A 580 22.01 -11.85 -8.84
C ILE A 580 22.84 -12.66 -7.84
N GLY A 581 24.17 -12.65 -7.99
CA GLY A 581 25.10 -13.24 -7.03
C GLY A 581 25.88 -14.47 -7.51
N LYS A 582 25.99 -15.53 -6.70
CA LYS A 582 26.87 -16.69 -6.95
C LYS A 582 26.21 -17.75 -7.85
N TYR A 583 26.59 -17.78 -9.13
CA TYR A 583 26.10 -18.82 -10.06
C TYR A 583 26.92 -20.13 -9.99
N HIS A 584 28.26 -20.02 -9.90
CA HIS A 584 29.23 -21.12 -9.78
C HIS A 584 29.34 -22.10 -10.98
N VAL A 585 28.27 -22.31 -11.75
CA VAL A 585 28.21 -23.30 -12.86
C VAL A 585 28.30 -22.68 -14.25
N ALA A 586 28.61 -21.39 -14.33
CA ALA A 586 28.92 -20.62 -15.53
C ALA A 586 29.51 -19.25 -15.13
N SER A 587 30.20 -18.60 -16.08
CA SER A 587 30.75 -17.24 -15.91
C SER A 587 30.17 -16.24 -16.91
N MET A 588 29.33 -16.68 -17.84
CA MET A 588 28.66 -15.87 -18.87
C MET A 588 27.15 -15.93 -18.65
N PRO A 589 26.39 -14.91 -19.12
CA PRO A 589 24.93 -14.96 -19.08
C PRO A 589 24.38 -16.26 -19.65
N GLN A 590 23.43 -16.86 -18.94
CA GLN A 590 22.79 -18.10 -19.33
C GLN A 590 21.43 -17.84 -20.00
N PRO A 591 20.95 -18.73 -20.89
CA PRO A 591 19.62 -18.60 -21.47
C PRO A 591 18.51 -18.52 -20.41
N GLY A 592 17.51 -17.69 -20.66
CA GLY A 592 16.35 -17.54 -19.77
C GLY A 592 16.52 -16.53 -18.64
N TYR A 593 17.47 -15.59 -18.74
CA TYR A 593 17.61 -14.47 -17.83
C TYR A 593 17.61 -13.15 -18.62
N ASP A 594 16.68 -12.26 -18.28
CA ASP A 594 16.62 -10.88 -18.78
C ASP A 594 17.64 -9.97 -18.08
N PHE A 595 17.86 -10.22 -16.79
CA PHE A 595 18.88 -9.53 -15.99
C PHE A 595 19.88 -10.53 -15.40
N TRP A 596 21.16 -10.25 -15.60
CA TRP A 596 22.25 -11.11 -15.16
C TRP A 596 23.34 -10.30 -14.45
N LEU A 597 23.51 -10.54 -13.16
CA LEU A 597 24.64 -10.07 -12.36
C LEU A 597 25.24 -11.24 -11.58
N ALA A 598 26.12 -12.01 -12.23
CA ALA A 598 26.75 -13.18 -11.60
C ALA A 598 28.21 -12.92 -11.22
N GLY A 599 28.61 -13.29 -10.02
CA GLY A 599 30.00 -13.27 -9.58
C GLY A 599 30.88 -14.22 -10.40
N VAL A 600 32.13 -13.84 -10.66
CA VAL A 600 33.06 -14.60 -11.52
C VAL A 600 34.42 -14.82 -10.86
N ASN A 601 34.77 -16.10 -10.57
CA ASN A 601 36.10 -16.62 -10.17
C ASN A 601 36.89 -15.87 -9.06
N SER A 602 36.33 -14.82 -8.46
CA SER A 602 36.94 -13.93 -7.47
C SER A 602 35.85 -13.43 -6.52
N PHE A 603 35.10 -14.39 -5.95
CA PHE A 603 34.04 -14.13 -4.97
C PHE A 603 34.61 -13.62 -3.64
N TYR A 604 35.87 -13.95 -3.36
CA TYR A 604 36.50 -13.85 -2.05
C TYR A 604 37.54 -12.72 -2.05
N GLY A 605 37.14 -11.52 -1.61
CA GLY A 605 38.03 -10.37 -1.41
C GLY A 605 37.34 -9.01 -1.53
N ASN A 606 38.03 -7.95 -1.11
CA ASN A 606 37.61 -6.56 -1.33
C ASN A 606 37.79 -6.25 -2.81
N ASN A 607 36.70 -5.93 -3.52
CA ASN A 607 36.59 -5.81 -4.98
C ASN A 607 36.12 -7.07 -5.74
N PRO A 608 34.94 -7.64 -5.41
CA PRO A 608 34.38 -8.76 -6.16
C PRO A 608 34.13 -8.38 -7.62
N LYS A 609 34.40 -9.35 -8.50
CA LYS A 609 34.11 -9.23 -9.93
C LYS A 609 32.77 -9.85 -10.25
N PHE A 610 32.00 -9.16 -11.07
CA PHE A 610 30.73 -9.63 -11.59
C PHE A 610 30.73 -9.57 -13.12
N ASN A 611 29.94 -10.44 -13.71
CA ASN A 611 29.48 -10.32 -15.08
C ASN A 611 28.09 -9.69 -15.05
N LEU A 612 27.99 -8.43 -15.47
CA LEU A 612 26.76 -7.67 -15.65
C LEU A 612 26.34 -7.70 -17.12
N ASN A 613 25.34 -8.52 -17.46
CA ASN A 613 24.78 -8.65 -18.81
C ASN A 613 25.84 -8.82 -19.92
N GLY A 614 26.86 -9.64 -19.66
CA GLY A 614 27.97 -9.93 -20.58
C GLY A 614 29.20 -9.05 -20.39
N ASN A 615 29.11 -7.99 -19.57
CA ASN A 615 30.22 -7.07 -19.29
C ASN A 615 30.85 -7.36 -17.93
N MET A 616 32.17 -7.47 -17.90
CA MET A 616 32.91 -7.68 -16.66
C MET A 616 33.03 -6.36 -15.90
N VAL A 617 32.54 -6.34 -14.66
CA VAL A 617 32.59 -5.19 -13.76
C VAL A 617 33.25 -5.59 -12.44
N THR A 618 33.92 -4.64 -11.80
CA THR A 618 34.47 -4.78 -10.46
C THR A 618 33.72 -3.81 -9.57
N MET A 619 33.16 -4.29 -8.46
CA MET A 619 32.43 -3.46 -7.50
C MET A 619 33.32 -3.20 -6.28
N ASP A 620 33.34 -1.98 -5.73
CA ASP A 620 34.19 -1.60 -4.58
C ASP A 620 33.48 -1.82 -3.23
N GLU A 621 32.65 -2.85 -3.14
CA GLU A 621 31.80 -3.15 -1.98
C GLU A 621 31.86 -4.63 -1.60
N ASN A 622 31.37 -4.97 -0.41
CA ASN A 622 31.20 -6.36 0.03
C ASN A 622 30.22 -7.10 -0.91
N PHE A 623 30.48 -8.39 -1.21
CA PHE A 623 29.64 -9.18 -2.12
C PHE A 623 28.16 -9.20 -1.71
N THR A 624 27.87 -9.37 -0.42
CA THR A 624 26.49 -9.39 0.12
C THR A 624 25.81 -8.04 -0.08
N THR A 625 26.52 -6.92 0.10
CA THR A 625 26.01 -5.58 -0.17
C THR A 625 25.66 -5.40 -1.65
N VAL A 626 26.54 -5.84 -2.56
CA VAL A 626 26.26 -5.78 -4.01
C VAL A 626 25.01 -6.59 -4.37
N VAL A 627 24.85 -7.79 -3.81
CA VAL A 627 23.65 -8.60 -4.03
C VAL A 627 22.41 -7.88 -3.50
N GLN A 628 22.43 -7.41 -2.25
CA GLN A 628 21.33 -6.68 -1.62
C GLN A 628 20.86 -5.48 -2.45
N GLU A 629 21.77 -4.59 -2.82
CA GLU A 629 21.42 -3.38 -3.58
C GLU A 629 20.80 -3.69 -4.94
N ASN A 630 21.32 -4.70 -5.65
CA ASN A 630 20.81 -5.06 -6.96
C ASN A 630 19.50 -5.86 -6.87
N VAL A 631 19.29 -6.67 -5.83
CA VAL A 631 18.01 -7.32 -5.54
C VAL A 631 16.94 -6.26 -5.28
N ASN A 632 17.25 -5.27 -4.44
CA ASN A 632 16.36 -4.17 -4.12
C ASN A 632 15.96 -3.39 -5.38
N GLU A 633 16.94 -3.05 -6.23
CA GLU A 633 16.67 -2.35 -7.49
C GLU A 633 15.86 -3.20 -8.47
N PHE A 634 16.17 -4.49 -8.58
CA PHE A 634 15.41 -5.41 -9.43
C PHE A 634 13.93 -5.46 -9.00
N ILE A 635 13.65 -5.64 -7.71
CA ILE A 635 12.27 -5.71 -7.20
C ILE A 635 11.49 -4.41 -7.43
N ARG A 636 12.16 -3.25 -7.34
CA ARG A 636 11.53 -1.95 -7.62
C ARG A 636 11.18 -1.74 -9.08
N THR A 637 11.97 -2.30 -10.01
CA THR A 637 11.94 -1.91 -11.43
C THR A 637 11.48 -3.01 -12.39
N ALA A 638 11.51 -4.28 -11.97
CA ALA A 638 11.15 -5.41 -12.81
C ALA A 638 9.66 -5.38 -13.20
N PRO A 639 9.33 -5.63 -14.48
CA PRO A 639 7.96 -5.95 -14.89
C PRO A 639 7.45 -7.19 -14.17
N ARG A 640 6.15 -7.21 -13.83
CA ARG A 640 5.50 -8.34 -13.16
C ARG A 640 4.73 -9.19 -14.18
N PRO A 641 4.67 -10.53 -14.00
CA PRO A 641 5.35 -11.28 -12.96
C PRO A 641 6.85 -11.43 -13.21
N PHE A 642 7.65 -11.45 -12.15
CA PHE A 642 9.10 -11.69 -12.25
C PHE A 642 9.54 -12.94 -11.48
N PHE A 643 10.68 -13.50 -11.90
CA PHE A 643 11.40 -14.56 -11.20
C PHE A 643 12.82 -14.08 -10.92
N LEU A 644 13.26 -14.13 -9.66
CA LEU A 644 14.57 -13.68 -9.23
C LEU A 644 15.28 -14.75 -8.40
N ILE A 645 16.53 -15.05 -8.74
CA ILE A 645 17.43 -15.78 -7.85
C ILE A 645 18.41 -14.80 -7.19
N ALA A 646 18.35 -14.71 -5.87
CA ALA A 646 19.25 -13.94 -5.02
C ALA A 646 20.25 -14.89 -4.33
N ALA A 647 21.43 -15.04 -4.92
CA ALA A 647 22.40 -16.05 -4.53
C ALA A 647 23.58 -15.42 -3.75
N HIS A 648 23.53 -15.45 -2.43
CA HIS A 648 24.61 -14.96 -1.58
C HIS A 648 25.83 -15.90 -1.59
N VAL A 649 27.02 -15.32 -1.36
CA VAL A 649 28.24 -16.08 -1.05
C VAL A 649 28.37 -16.32 0.45
N ALA A 650 27.86 -15.41 1.28
CA ALA A 650 27.78 -15.65 2.71
C ALA A 650 26.87 -16.87 2.99
N PRO A 651 27.14 -17.62 4.07
CA PRO A 651 28.26 -17.48 5.02
C PRO A 651 29.53 -18.28 4.67
N HIS A 652 29.78 -18.65 3.41
CA HIS A 652 30.98 -19.40 3.02
C HIS A 652 32.30 -18.72 3.44
N ALA A 653 33.27 -19.50 3.93
CA ALA A 653 34.62 -19.05 4.30
C ALA A 653 35.34 -18.34 3.12
N PRO A 654 36.08 -17.22 3.31
CA PRO A 654 36.68 -16.75 4.55
C PRO A 654 35.80 -15.80 5.36
N TYR A 655 34.47 -15.94 5.30
CA TYR A 655 33.50 -15.15 6.07
C TYR A 655 33.62 -13.65 5.77
N LEU A 656 33.06 -13.24 4.63
CA LEU A 656 33.06 -11.84 4.19
C LEU A 656 32.03 -11.03 5.00
N VAL A 657 32.35 -10.77 6.27
CA VAL A 657 31.52 -9.98 7.19
C VAL A 657 31.33 -8.56 6.64
N GLN A 658 30.11 -8.04 6.72
CA GLN A 658 29.85 -6.64 6.39
C GLN A 658 30.41 -5.75 7.51
N PRO A 659 30.99 -4.57 7.20
CA PRO A 659 31.63 -3.72 8.21
C PRO A 659 30.75 -3.38 9.43
N GLN A 660 29.41 -3.33 9.26
CA GLN A 660 28.46 -3.08 10.35
C GLN A 660 28.25 -4.26 11.32
N ASP A 661 28.60 -5.48 10.91
CA ASP A 661 28.38 -6.71 11.68
C ASP A 661 29.70 -7.29 12.24
N GLU A 662 30.84 -6.64 12.00
CA GLU A 662 32.14 -7.03 12.57
C GLU A 662 32.11 -6.95 14.10
N GLY A 663 32.40 -8.07 14.77
CA GLY A 663 32.40 -8.17 16.23
C GLY A 663 31.01 -8.17 16.87
N ARG A 664 29.93 -8.29 16.07
CA ARG A 664 28.55 -8.25 16.56
C ARG A 664 28.26 -9.31 17.63
N TYR A 665 28.99 -10.42 17.60
CA TYR A 665 28.81 -11.56 18.50
C TYR A 665 30.05 -11.84 19.38
N ASP A 666 30.87 -10.82 19.66
CA ASP A 666 32.07 -10.92 20.52
C ASP A 666 31.77 -11.46 21.93
N ASP A 667 30.62 -11.09 22.50
CA ASP A 667 30.22 -11.45 23.86
C ASP A 667 29.39 -12.75 23.93
N GLU A 668 29.06 -13.36 22.78
CA GLU A 668 28.24 -14.56 22.71
C GLU A 668 29.05 -15.85 22.84
N VAL A 669 28.42 -16.89 23.39
CA VAL A 669 29.03 -18.22 23.48
C VAL A 669 28.72 -18.99 22.20
N MET A 670 29.74 -19.18 21.36
CA MET A 670 29.61 -19.91 20.10
C MET A 670 29.11 -21.34 20.33
N PRO A 671 28.08 -21.80 19.59
CA PRO A 671 27.52 -23.12 19.75
C PRO A 671 28.60 -24.15 19.38
N PHE A 672 28.92 -25.01 20.34
CA PHE A 672 29.83 -26.13 20.11
C PHE A 672 29.00 -27.42 20.03
N PRO A 673 29.23 -28.28 19.02
CA PRO A 673 28.37 -29.44 18.82
C PRO A 673 28.49 -30.43 19.97
N GLN A 674 27.36 -31.02 20.36
CA GLN A 674 27.31 -32.03 21.43
C GLN A 674 28.17 -33.25 21.11
N ASP A 675 28.33 -33.54 19.83
CA ASP A 675 29.03 -34.66 19.24
C ASP A 675 30.44 -34.31 18.73
N PHE A 676 31.10 -33.32 19.33
CA PHE A 676 32.52 -33.03 19.08
C PHE A 676 33.46 -34.13 19.63
N TYR A 677 33.41 -35.31 19.05
CA TYR A 677 34.32 -36.41 19.32
C TYR A 677 34.45 -37.30 18.09
N LYS A 678 35.61 -37.94 17.93
CA LYS A 678 35.80 -38.94 16.87
C LYS A 678 34.87 -40.12 17.08
N TYR A 679 34.43 -40.68 15.97
CA TYR A 679 33.97 -42.06 15.97
C TYR A 679 35.03 -42.97 16.58
N THR A 680 34.55 -43.91 17.40
CA THR A 680 35.43 -44.81 18.14
C THR A 680 35.41 -46.24 17.57
N HIS A 681 34.37 -46.60 16.82
CA HIS A 681 34.17 -47.95 16.27
C HIS A 681 33.42 -47.86 14.93
N ASN A 682 33.70 -48.81 14.03
CA ASN A 682 33.03 -48.97 12.73
C ASN A 682 32.94 -47.67 11.90
N PHE A 683 34.03 -46.91 11.78
CA PHE A 683 34.04 -45.68 10.97
C PHE A 683 34.97 -45.81 9.76
N PRO A 684 34.68 -45.13 8.65
CA PRO A 684 35.58 -45.07 7.50
C PRO A 684 36.94 -44.46 7.88
N ASP A 685 38.03 -45.17 7.59
CA ASP A 685 39.39 -44.78 7.96
C ASP A 685 39.87 -43.45 7.35
N PHE A 686 39.24 -42.98 6.27
CA PHE A 686 39.59 -41.73 5.59
C PHE A 686 39.18 -40.46 6.36
N LEU A 687 38.35 -40.57 7.41
CA LEU A 687 37.80 -39.41 8.14
C LEU A 687 38.85 -38.66 8.98
N TYR A 688 39.70 -39.38 9.70
CA TYR A 688 40.64 -38.80 10.68
C TYR A 688 42.16 -38.74 10.35
N PRO A 689 42.70 -39.23 9.21
CA PRO A 689 44.13 -39.30 8.97
C PRO A 689 44.75 -37.96 8.51
N SER A 690 43.94 -36.95 8.17
CA SER A 690 44.45 -35.64 7.71
C SER A 690 43.62 -34.47 8.26
N ASN A 691 44.28 -33.32 8.46
CA ASN A 691 43.63 -32.07 8.89
C ASN A 691 42.79 -31.41 7.77
N GLN A 692 42.56 -32.08 6.65
CA GLN A 692 41.76 -31.54 5.54
C GLN A 692 40.26 -31.53 5.85
N ILE A 693 39.81 -32.46 6.71
CA ILE A 693 38.39 -32.63 7.09
C ILE A 693 38.20 -32.92 8.59
N ASN A 694 39.29 -33.12 9.35
CA ASN A 694 39.27 -33.37 10.79
C ASN A 694 39.81 -32.15 11.56
N ILE A 695 39.14 -31.78 12.65
CA ILE A 695 39.52 -30.65 13.50
C ILE A 695 40.47 -31.12 14.59
N THR A 696 41.72 -30.67 14.51
CA THR A 696 42.74 -30.95 15.55
C THR A 696 42.92 -29.81 16.55
N ASP A 697 42.34 -28.64 16.30
CA ASP A 697 42.46 -27.42 17.12
C ASP A 697 41.09 -26.74 17.25
N SER A 698 40.51 -26.77 18.46
CA SER A 698 39.18 -26.21 18.73
C SER A 698 39.17 -24.68 18.84
N ALA A 699 40.32 -24.01 18.98
CA ALA A 699 40.36 -22.56 19.13
C ALA A 699 40.05 -21.82 17.83
N ASN A 700 40.50 -22.33 16.69
CA ASN A 700 40.19 -21.75 15.37
C ASN A 700 38.70 -21.95 15.01
N LEU A 701 38.08 -23.03 15.50
CA LEU A 701 36.67 -23.32 15.25
C LEU A 701 35.74 -22.27 15.85
N THR A 702 36.04 -21.74 17.04
CA THR A 702 35.23 -20.67 17.66
C THR A 702 35.24 -19.40 16.81
N GLU A 703 36.39 -19.01 16.28
CA GLU A 703 36.50 -17.83 15.41
C GLU A 703 35.78 -18.07 14.06
N ASP A 704 35.89 -19.28 13.51
CA ASP A 704 35.18 -19.66 12.28
C ASP A 704 33.65 -19.61 12.45
N ILE A 705 33.12 -20.16 13.55
CA ILE A 705 31.69 -20.13 13.87
C ILE A 705 31.21 -18.68 14.08
N LYS A 706 32.03 -17.85 14.71
CA LYS A 706 31.71 -16.43 14.90
C LYS A 706 31.63 -15.69 13.57
N GLY A 707 32.66 -15.82 12.71
CA GLY A 707 32.64 -15.23 11.37
C GLY A 707 31.47 -15.74 10.51
N TYR A 708 31.10 -17.00 10.67
CA TYR A 708 29.91 -17.58 10.04
C TYR A 708 28.62 -16.84 10.44
N PHE A 709 28.36 -16.64 11.73
CA PHE A 709 27.16 -15.91 12.19
C PHE A 709 27.20 -14.43 11.82
N GLU A 710 28.36 -13.76 11.95
CA GLU A 710 28.53 -12.36 11.55
C GLU A 710 28.30 -12.14 10.04
N SER A 711 28.79 -13.05 9.20
CA SER A 711 28.52 -12.97 7.75
C SER A 711 27.06 -13.34 7.40
N THR A 712 26.40 -14.19 8.19
CA THR A 712 24.98 -14.51 8.03
C THR A 712 24.09 -13.30 8.33
N ALA A 713 24.47 -12.44 9.29
CA ALA A 713 23.74 -11.21 9.58
C ALA A 713 23.58 -10.30 8.34
N GLY A 714 24.53 -10.33 7.40
CA GLY A 714 24.40 -9.61 6.13
C GLY A 714 23.28 -10.13 5.22
N ILE A 715 22.99 -11.43 5.25
CA ILE A 715 21.88 -12.04 4.49
C ILE A 715 20.54 -11.65 5.13
N GLU A 716 20.50 -11.59 6.46
CA GLU A 716 19.34 -11.09 7.21
C GLU A 716 19.01 -9.64 6.83
N HIS A 717 20.00 -8.72 6.84
CA HIS A 717 19.79 -7.33 6.39
C HIS A 717 19.31 -7.23 4.94
N SER A 718 19.87 -8.09 4.06
CA SER A 718 19.45 -8.17 2.66
C SER A 718 18.00 -8.61 2.53
N THR A 719 17.58 -9.61 3.31
CA THR A 719 16.23 -10.15 3.32
C THR A 719 15.23 -9.14 3.91
N ASP A 720 15.60 -8.46 5.00
CA ASP A 720 14.78 -7.44 5.64
C ASP A 720 14.46 -6.28 4.69
N THR A 721 15.48 -5.74 4.02
CA THR A 721 15.30 -4.65 3.06
C THR A 721 14.46 -5.11 1.87
N MET A 722 14.71 -6.34 1.38
CA MET A 722 13.96 -6.93 0.28
C MET A 722 12.46 -7.04 0.62
N LEU A 723 12.12 -7.64 1.76
CA LEU A 723 10.74 -7.80 2.22
C LEU A 723 10.06 -6.46 2.48
N SER A 724 10.76 -5.51 3.11
CA SER A 724 10.24 -4.15 3.34
C SER A 724 9.88 -3.43 2.03
N ILE A 725 10.69 -3.62 0.98
CA ILE A 725 10.38 -3.06 -0.35
C ILE A 725 9.15 -3.75 -0.93
N MET A 726 9.07 -5.07 -0.86
CA MET A 726 7.91 -5.80 -1.37
C MET A 726 6.61 -5.39 -0.66
N ASP A 727 6.65 -5.17 0.65
CA ASP A 727 5.52 -4.70 1.45
C ASP A 727 5.10 -3.29 1.01
N SER A 728 6.07 -2.38 0.85
CA SER A 728 5.80 -1.01 0.36
C SER A 728 5.22 -0.96 -1.05
N LEU A 729 5.43 -2.01 -1.84
CA LEU A 729 4.90 -2.16 -3.19
C LEU A 729 3.58 -2.95 -3.22
N GLY A 730 3.09 -3.44 -2.07
CA GLY A 730 1.87 -4.25 -1.98
C GLY A 730 1.95 -5.60 -2.69
N ILE A 731 3.16 -6.15 -2.91
CA ILE A 731 3.34 -7.37 -3.73
C ILE A 731 3.72 -8.61 -2.93
N THR A 732 4.02 -8.46 -1.63
CA THR A 732 4.49 -9.56 -0.78
C THR A 732 3.54 -10.75 -0.76
N ASP A 733 2.24 -10.51 -0.61
CA ASP A 733 1.22 -11.58 -0.55
C ASP A 733 0.94 -12.24 -1.90
N SER A 734 1.21 -11.54 -3.01
CA SER A 734 1.13 -12.09 -4.38
C SER A 734 2.41 -12.81 -4.82
N SER A 735 3.39 -13.00 -3.92
CA SER A 735 4.72 -13.52 -4.27
C SER A 735 5.08 -14.77 -3.48
N MET A 736 5.73 -15.72 -4.14
CA MET A 736 6.41 -16.85 -3.49
C MET A 736 7.84 -16.46 -3.13
N ILE A 737 8.20 -16.63 -1.86
CA ILE A 737 9.55 -16.32 -1.35
C ILE A 737 10.12 -17.59 -0.73
N ILE A 738 11.26 -18.03 -1.24
CA ILE A 738 11.94 -19.25 -0.80
C ILE A 738 13.30 -18.87 -0.25
N PHE A 739 13.62 -19.34 0.95
CA PHE A 739 14.94 -19.21 1.55
C PHE A 739 15.57 -20.60 1.74
N THR A 740 16.78 -20.80 1.23
CA THR A 740 17.52 -22.06 1.39
C THR A 740 19.03 -21.90 1.26
N SER A 741 19.77 -23.01 1.33
CA SER A 741 21.21 -23.11 1.14
C SER A 741 21.55 -24.10 0.04
N ASP A 742 22.70 -23.92 -0.63
CA ASP A 742 23.19 -24.90 -1.61
C ASP A 742 23.75 -26.18 -0.96
N ASN A 743 24.16 -26.15 0.31
CA ASN A 743 24.50 -27.32 1.09
C ASN A 743 24.54 -27.00 2.60
N GLY A 744 24.51 -28.04 3.43
CA GLY A 744 24.83 -27.91 4.83
C GLY A 744 26.34 -27.75 5.07
N TYR A 745 26.75 -27.73 6.32
CA TYR A 745 28.14 -27.58 6.72
C TYR A 745 28.40 -28.12 8.13
N LEU A 746 29.53 -28.82 8.32
CA LEU A 746 29.99 -29.29 9.62
C LEU A 746 30.87 -28.23 10.30
N PHE A 747 30.53 -27.93 11.55
CA PHE A 747 31.24 -27.03 12.46
C PHE A 747 31.69 -27.77 13.73
N GLY A 748 32.26 -28.97 13.57
CA GLY A 748 32.78 -29.75 14.68
C GLY A 748 32.08 -31.07 14.93
N GLU A 749 30.90 -31.28 14.36
CA GLU A 749 30.16 -32.54 14.45
C GLU A 749 31.06 -33.70 14.02
N HIS A 750 31.06 -34.79 14.79
CA HIS A 750 31.97 -35.94 14.65
C HIS A 750 33.48 -35.61 14.71
N GLN A 751 33.86 -34.44 15.23
CA GLN A 751 35.19 -33.82 15.13
C GLN A 751 35.62 -33.53 13.67
N LEU A 752 34.64 -33.33 12.79
CA LEU A 752 34.84 -33.03 11.39
C LEU A 752 34.46 -31.59 11.09
N PHE A 753 35.00 -31.09 10.00
CA PHE A 753 34.68 -29.79 9.41
C PHE A 753 34.46 -30.00 7.92
N CYS A 754 33.79 -29.06 7.27
CA CYS A 754 33.53 -28.99 5.83
C CYS A 754 32.13 -29.51 5.44
N LYS A 755 31.89 -29.53 4.13
CA LYS A 755 30.80 -30.16 3.41
C LYS A 755 31.32 -31.38 2.64
N ARG A 756 30.47 -32.07 1.88
CA ARG A 756 30.74 -33.26 1.03
C ARG A 756 30.60 -34.61 1.74
N LEU A 757 30.44 -34.61 3.06
CA LEU A 757 30.29 -35.84 3.83
C LEU A 757 28.85 -36.35 3.74
N SER A 758 28.62 -37.60 4.11
CA SER A 758 27.29 -38.22 4.08
C SER A 758 26.41 -37.87 5.28
N TYR A 759 26.96 -37.16 6.27
CA TYR A 759 26.29 -36.81 7.51
C TYR A 759 25.19 -35.75 7.30
N GLU A 760 24.16 -35.75 8.15
CA GLU A 760 23.01 -34.86 8.09
C GLU A 760 23.46 -33.39 8.14
N GLU A 761 24.49 -33.04 8.89
CA GLU A 761 25.02 -31.67 8.94
C GLU A 761 25.55 -31.18 7.58
N SER A 762 26.07 -32.09 6.74
CA SER A 762 26.48 -31.75 5.39
C SER A 762 25.29 -31.65 4.44
N LEU A 763 24.26 -32.48 4.64
CA LEU A 763 23.15 -32.64 3.70
C LEU A 763 21.95 -31.73 4.00
N LYS A 764 21.58 -31.57 5.28
CA LYS A 764 20.42 -30.80 5.71
C LYS A 764 20.67 -29.31 5.55
N VAL A 765 19.67 -28.65 4.99
CA VAL A 765 19.67 -27.21 4.73
C VAL A 765 18.41 -26.58 5.33
N PRO A 766 18.45 -25.28 5.69
CA PRO A 766 17.21 -24.56 5.94
C PRO A 766 16.37 -24.54 4.65
N LEU A 767 15.05 -24.71 4.77
CA LEU A 767 14.12 -24.51 3.67
C LEU A 767 12.83 -23.90 4.21
N PHE A 768 12.70 -22.60 3.98
CA PHE A 768 11.53 -21.82 4.35
C PHE A 768 10.83 -21.34 3.08
N ILE A 769 9.51 -21.50 3.01
CA ILE A 769 8.72 -21.05 1.88
C ILE A 769 7.52 -20.25 2.39
N ARG A 770 7.48 -18.97 2.01
CA ARG A 770 6.30 -18.11 2.18
C ARG A 770 5.54 -18.06 0.87
N TYR A 771 4.31 -18.56 0.89
CA TYR A 771 3.36 -18.39 -0.19
C TYR A 771 1.92 -18.57 0.37
N PRO A 772 1.25 -17.46 0.76
CA PRO A 772 -0.03 -17.52 1.49
C PRO A 772 -1.14 -18.30 0.76
N GLN A 773 -1.08 -18.37 -0.57
CA GLN A 773 -2.02 -19.12 -1.40
C GLN A 773 -1.94 -20.64 -1.17
N TRP A 774 -0.81 -21.16 -0.68
CA TRP A 774 -0.59 -22.60 -0.46
C TRP A 774 -0.42 -22.99 1.00
N PHE A 775 0.19 -22.12 1.81
CA PHE A 775 0.64 -22.50 3.14
C PHE A 775 0.02 -21.60 4.20
N THR A 776 -0.56 -22.25 5.22
CA THR A 776 -0.97 -21.56 6.45
C THR A 776 0.26 -21.04 7.19
N PRO A 777 0.25 -19.82 7.74
CA PRO A 777 1.32 -19.33 8.60
C PRO A 777 1.66 -20.29 9.75
N HIS A 778 2.93 -20.29 10.15
CA HIS A 778 3.52 -21.12 11.21
C HIS A 778 3.45 -22.64 10.94
N THR A 779 3.37 -23.05 9.68
CA THR A 779 3.41 -24.47 9.35
C THR A 779 4.83 -25.01 9.51
N VAL A 780 4.96 -26.14 10.21
CA VAL A 780 6.22 -26.88 10.32
C VAL A 780 5.98 -28.29 9.82
N ASP A 781 6.66 -28.67 8.75
CA ASP A 781 6.63 -30.04 8.24
C ASP A 781 7.87 -30.83 8.65
N THR A 782 7.62 -32.00 9.22
CA THR A 782 8.64 -32.97 9.67
C THR A 782 8.54 -34.30 8.93
N THR A 783 7.65 -34.38 7.94
CA THR A 783 7.25 -35.66 7.33
C THR A 783 7.59 -35.76 5.84
N THR A 784 7.90 -34.65 5.18
CA THR A 784 8.25 -34.65 3.76
C THR A 784 9.76 -34.63 3.58
N LEU A 785 10.28 -35.60 2.82
CA LEU A 785 11.65 -35.56 2.30
C LEU A 785 11.75 -34.49 1.19
N ALA A 786 11.93 -33.24 1.59
CA ALA A 786 12.08 -32.09 0.72
C ALA A 786 13.52 -32.00 0.22
N LEU A 787 13.72 -31.90 -1.10
CA LEU A 787 15.06 -31.94 -1.69
C LEU A 787 15.33 -30.66 -2.50
N ASN A 788 16.60 -30.29 -2.63
CA ASN A 788 16.99 -29.19 -3.54
C ASN A 788 16.56 -29.43 -5.01
N VAL A 789 16.45 -30.69 -5.44
CA VAL A 789 15.94 -31.07 -6.78
C VAL A 789 14.45 -30.76 -6.97
N ASP A 790 13.69 -30.57 -5.88
CA ASP A 790 12.26 -30.29 -5.90
C ASP A 790 11.93 -28.81 -6.09
N LEU A 791 12.89 -27.91 -5.92
CA LEU A 791 12.64 -26.47 -6.00
C LEU A 791 12.19 -26.04 -7.39
N CYS A 792 12.81 -26.59 -8.45
CA CYS A 792 12.42 -26.32 -9.83
C CYS A 792 10.95 -26.70 -10.10
N PRO A 793 10.50 -27.96 -9.91
CA PRO A 793 9.09 -28.31 -10.14
C PRO A 793 8.12 -27.59 -9.19
N THR A 794 8.52 -27.28 -7.94
CA THR A 794 7.67 -26.52 -7.00
C THR A 794 7.41 -25.09 -7.48
N ILE A 795 8.45 -24.41 -7.97
CA ILE A 795 8.35 -23.05 -8.50
C ILE A 795 7.48 -23.03 -9.76
N LEU A 796 7.62 -24.02 -10.63
CA LEU A 796 6.83 -24.11 -11.86
C LEU A 796 5.36 -24.42 -11.57
N ASP A 797 5.09 -25.27 -10.59
CA ASP A 797 3.74 -25.56 -10.09
C ASP A 797 3.08 -24.27 -9.55
N ALA A 798 3.80 -23.46 -8.78
CA ALA A 798 3.32 -22.17 -8.28
C ALA A 798 3.03 -21.16 -9.41
N ALA A 799 3.81 -21.23 -10.49
CA ALA A 799 3.60 -20.42 -11.69
C ALA A 799 2.42 -20.92 -12.57
N GLY A 800 1.75 -22.01 -12.19
CA GLY A 800 0.69 -22.64 -12.98
C GLY A 800 1.21 -23.34 -14.25
N ILE A 801 2.49 -23.69 -14.29
CA ILE A 801 3.14 -24.32 -15.45
C ILE A 801 3.09 -25.85 -15.26
N PRO A 802 2.49 -26.61 -16.19
CA PRO A 802 2.31 -28.05 -16.03
C PRO A 802 3.65 -28.80 -16.09
N ASP A 803 3.79 -29.81 -15.23
CA ASP A 803 4.95 -30.70 -15.19
C ASP A 803 5.01 -31.61 -16.42
N THR A 804 5.61 -31.07 -17.49
CA THR A 804 5.78 -31.74 -18.79
C THR A 804 7.25 -31.90 -19.18
N PHE A 805 8.17 -31.48 -18.30
CA PHE A 805 9.59 -31.35 -18.60
C PHE A 805 10.44 -32.52 -18.08
N HIS A 806 9.82 -33.48 -17.40
CA HIS A 806 10.47 -34.70 -16.89
C HIS A 806 11.62 -34.39 -15.90
N PHE A 807 11.38 -33.49 -14.94
CA PHE A 807 12.32 -33.28 -13.84
C PHE A 807 12.45 -34.53 -12.97
N ASP A 808 13.60 -34.69 -12.31
CA ASP A 808 13.80 -35.78 -11.34
C ASP A 808 13.12 -35.48 -10.00
N GLY A 809 13.01 -34.19 -9.67
CA GLY A 809 12.31 -33.70 -8.48
C GLY A 809 10.79 -33.78 -8.62
N LYS A 810 10.09 -33.46 -7.53
CA LYS A 810 8.62 -33.36 -7.48
C LYS A 810 8.24 -32.08 -6.78
N SER A 811 7.12 -31.46 -7.17
CA SER A 811 6.61 -30.29 -6.44
C SER A 811 6.41 -30.63 -4.95
N LEU A 812 6.91 -29.76 -4.07
CA LEU A 812 6.72 -29.89 -2.62
C LEU A 812 5.25 -29.73 -2.23
N HIS A 813 4.49 -28.91 -2.97
CA HIS A 813 3.04 -28.78 -2.79
C HIS A 813 2.33 -30.11 -3.05
N TYR A 814 2.71 -30.79 -4.15
CA TYR A 814 2.23 -32.14 -4.45
C TYR A 814 2.64 -33.16 -3.37
N LEU A 815 3.89 -33.11 -2.89
CA LEU A 815 4.40 -34.06 -1.90
C LEU A 815 3.73 -33.91 -0.54
N LEU A 816 3.41 -32.70 -0.10
CA LEU A 816 2.68 -32.46 1.15
C LEU A 816 1.28 -33.09 1.12
N GLN A 817 0.61 -33.06 -0.03
CA GLN A 817 -0.68 -33.70 -0.23
C GLN A 817 -0.56 -35.22 -0.43
N ASN A 818 0.61 -35.68 -0.90
CA ASN A 818 0.85 -37.06 -1.31
C ASN A 818 2.18 -37.59 -0.72
N PRO A 819 2.34 -37.67 0.62
CA PRO A 819 3.63 -37.99 1.25
C PRO A 819 4.13 -39.39 0.87
N ALA A 820 3.23 -40.32 0.57
CA ALA A 820 3.59 -41.66 0.08
C ALA A 820 4.27 -41.67 -1.30
N ALA A 821 4.24 -40.55 -2.04
CA ALA A 821 4.90 -40.42 -3.34
C ALA A 821 6.44 -40.37 -3.23
N ARG A 822 7.00 -40.15 -2.03
CA ARG A 822 8.43 -40.30 -1.74
C ARG A 822 8.65 -40.73 -0.30
N THR A 823 9.11 -41.97 -0.12
CA THR A 823 9.47 -42.52 1.20
C THR A 823 10.98 -42.54 1.46
N GLN A 824 11.78 -42.35 0.40
CA GLN A 824 13.23 -42.35 0.45
C GLN A 824 13.82 -41.51 -0.70
N THR A 825 15.09 -41.13 -0.57
CA THR A 825 15.83 -40.36 -1.57
C THR A 825 17.25 -40.90 -1.74
N LEU A 826 17.80 -40.76 -2.96
CA LEU A 826 19.21 -40.94 -3.26
C LEU A 826 19.98 -39.65 -2.92
N PHE A 827 21.15 -39.79 -2.33
CA PHE A 827 22.15 -38.74 -2.26
C PHE A 827 23.51 -39.30 -2.69
N GLN A 828 24.38 -38.42 -3.17
CA GLN A 828 25.61 -38.83 -3.84
C GLN A 828 26.75 -37.85 -3.60
N TYR A 829 27.96 -38.32 -3.86
CA TYR A 829 29.14 -37.50 -3.99
C TYR A 829 30.13 -38.18 -4.94
N ASP A 830 30.71 -37.39 -5.86
CA ASP A 830 31.69 -37.86 -6.84
C ASP A 830 33.04 -37.21 -6.57
N TYR A 831 34.03 -38.05 -6.27
CA TYR A 831 35.41 -37.62 -6.16
C TYR A 831 35.97 -37.21 -7.53
N ASN A 832 36.61 -36.04 -7.58
CA ASN A 832 37.23 -35.52 -8.79
C ASN A 832 38.77 -35.61 -8.75
N SER A 833 39.34 -36.22 -9.80
CA SER A 833 40.79 -36.33 -10.04
C SER A 833 41.54 -34.99 -10.22
N TYR A 834 40.83 -33.87 -10.42
CA TYR A 834 41.43 -32.54 -10.54
C TYR A 834 41.90 -31.91 -9.21
N GLY A 835 41.75 -32.62 -8.08
CA GLY A 835 42.23 -32.20 -6.78
C GLY A 835 41.31 -31.19 -6.12
N ASP A 836 40.27 -31.68 -5.45
CA ASP A 836 39.36 -30.87 -4.62
C ASP A 836 39.92 -30.56 -3.22
N GLY A 837 41.17 -30.96 -2.96
CA GLY A 837 41.86 -30.74 -1.70
C GLY A 837 41.45 -31.69 -0.58
N THR A 838 40.54 -32.65 -0.83
CA THR A 838 40.07 -33.62 0.17
C THR A 838 40.28 -35.06 -0.28
N ASN A 839 40.52 -35.97 0.67
CA ASN A 839 40.69 -37.41 0.40
C ASN A 839 39.38 -38.21 0.53
N ILE A 840 38.21 -37.56 0.40
CA ILE A 840 36.89 -38.22 0.53
C ILE A 840 36.66 -39.13 -0.70
N PRO A 841 36.32 -40.42 -0.52
CA PRO A 841 35.93 -41.31 -1.62
C PRO A 841 34.56 -40.95 -2.20
N SER A 842 34.31 -41.25 -3.48
CA SER A 842 32.94 -41.17 -4.02
C SER A 842 32.01 -42.08 -3.22
N PHE A 843 30.76 -41.67 -3.03
CA PHE A 843 29.74 -42.50 -2.39
C PHE A 843 28.36 -42.31 -3.01
N ARG A 844 27.50 -43.28 -2.71
CA ARG A 844 26.05 -43.20 -2.92
C ARG A 844 25.35 -43.63 -1.65
N GLY A 845 24.21 -43.02 -1.34
CA GLY A 845 23.44 -43.37 -0.17
C GLY A 845 21.95 -43.23 -0.37
N ILE A 846 21.20 -43.96 0.44
CA ILE A 846 19.75 -43.87 0.54
C ILE A 846 19.40 -43.31 1.90
N ARG A 847 18.58 -42.25 1.89
CA ARG A 847 18.02 -41.62 3.07
C ARG A 847 16.51 -41.78 3.09
N SER A 848 15.98 -42.12 4.25
CA SER A 848 14.56 -42.06 4.59
C SER A 848 14.41 -41.26 5.88
N LEU A 849 13.18 -41.02 6.35
CA LEU A 849 12.96 -40.40 7.67
C LEU A 849 13.50 -41.25 8.83
N ASP A 850 13.57 -42.58 8.63
CA ASP A 850 13.87 -43.51 9.73
C ASP A 850 15.32 -44.00 9.73
N TYR A 851 15.95 -44.10 8.55
CA TYR A 851 17.25 -44.72 8.38
C TYR A 851 18.02 -44.11 7.21
N LYS A 852 19.35 -44.18 7.32
CA LYS A 852 20.29 -43.80 6.25
C LYS A 852 21.31 -44.90 6.01
N TYR A 853 21.63 -45.13 4.75
CA TYR A 853 22.62 -46.11 4.30
C TYR A 853 23.58 -45.46 3.32
N VAL A 854 24.88 -45.72 3.47
CA VAL A 854 25.95 -45.17 2.62
C VAL A 854 26.84 -46.29 2.11
N ARG A 855 27.16 -46.26 0.82
CA ARG A 855 28.15 -47.15 0.18
C ARG A 855 29.26 -46.31 -0.45
N TYR A 856 30.47 -46.48 0.06
CA TYR A 856 31.66 -45.80 -0.46
C TYR A 856 32.31 -46.60 -1.57
N SER A 857 32.92 -45.90 -2.52
CA SER A 857 33.73 -46.47 -3.59
C SER A 857 35.13 -46.81 -3.09
N CYS A 858 35.20 -47.80 -2.20
CA CYS A 858 36.43 -48.30 -1.59
C CYS A 858 36.81 -49.69 -2.13
N GLU A 859 38.09 -50.07 -2.08
CA GLU A 859 38.55 -51.40 -2.48
C GLU A 859 37.84 -52.53 -1.72
N ASP A 860 37.49 -52.30 -0.46
CA ASP A 860 36.80 -53.26 0.40
C ASP A 860 35.27 -53.10 0.45
N GLN A 861 34.72 -52.14 -0.29
CA GLN A 861 33.31 -51.72 -0.24
C GLN A 861 32.87 -51.30 1.18
N THR A 862 33.60 -50.35 1.78
CA THR A 862 33.20 -49.69 3.03
C THR A 862 31.77 -49.12 2.96
N GLU A 863 30.99 -49.34 4.03
CA GLU A 863 29.58 -48.95 4.15
C GLU A 863 29.26 -48.40 5.54
N GLU A 864 28.22 -47.58 5.64
CA GLU A 864 27.65 -47.10 6.89
C GLU A 864 26.12 -47.27 6.90
N PHE A 865 25.54 -47.46 8.09
CA PHE A 865 24.10 -47.53 8.30
C PHE A 865 23.72 -46.87 9.63
N PHE A 866 22.75 -45.95 9.60
CA PHE A 866 22.30 -45.16 10.76
C PHE A 866 20.79 -45.30 10.98
N ASP A 867 20.37 -45.29 12.24
CA ASP A 867 18.98 -45.18 12.68
C ASP A 867 18.70 -43.73 13.04
N GLU A 868 18.13 -42.97 12.10
CA GLU A 868 17.94 -41.51 12.22
C GLU A 868 16.94 -41.13 13.32
N ARG A 869 16.07 -42.06 13.74
CA ARG A 869 15.11 -41.79 14.81
C ARG A 869 15.74 -41.89 16.19
N ASN A 870 16.54 -42.94 16.40
CA ASN A 870 17.11 -43.25 17.71
C ASN A 870 18.52 -42.67 17.88
N ASP A 871 19.19 -42.36 16.78
CA ASP A 871 20.53 -41.78 16.71
C ASP A 871 20.59 -40.64 15.67
N PRO A 872 19.86 -39.53 15.90
CA PRO A 872 19.78 -38.40 14.95
C PRO A 872 21.07 -37.59 14.85
N LEU A 873 22.07 -37.90 15.68
CA LEU A 873 23.42 -37.32 15.61
C LEU A 873 24.39 -38.27 14.92
N GLU A 874 23.91 -39.38 14.35
CA GLU A 874 24.71 -40.36 13.61
C GLU A 874 26.01 -40.73 14.34
N LEU A 875 25.92 -41.26 15.55
CA LEU A 875 27.09 -41.55 16.39
C LEU A 875 27.48 -43.03 16.35
N THR A 876 26.55 -43.87 15.88
CA THR A 876 26.66 -45.32 15.90
C THR A 876 26.45 -45.86 14.49
N ASN A 877 27.53 -46.24 13.82
CA ASN A 877 27.42 -47.01 12.59
C ASN A 877 26.99 -48.46 12.90
N LEU A 878 25.76 -48.79 12.51
CA LEU A 878 25.09 -50.07 12.72
C LEU A 878 25.37 -51.10 11.61
N ILE A 879 26.26 -50.81 10.65
CA ILE A 879 26.51 -51.70 9.49
C ILE A 879 26.87 -53.14 9.86
N ASN A 880 27.51 -53.34 11.02
CA ASN A 880 27.91 -54.64 11.56
C ASN A 880 26.96 -55.20 12.63
N ASP A 881 25.85 -54.52 12.94
CA ASP A 881 24.88 -55.00 13.92
C ASP A 881 23.96 -56.06 13.30
N SER A 882 24.08 -57.29 13.83
CA SER A 882 23.30 -58.44 13.36
C SER A 882 21.77 -58.29 13.50
N SER A 883 21.29 -57.39 14.37
CA SER A 883 19.86 -57.12 14.53
C SER A 883 19.27 -56.31 13.37
N TYR A 884 20.11 -55.58 12.62
CA TYR A 884 19.70 -54.75 11.48
C TYR A 884 19.97 -55.40 10.12
N THR A 885 20.55 -56.61 10.07
CA THR A 885 21.00 -57.25 8.81
C THR A 885 19.93 -57.29 7.71
N SER A 886 18.68 -57.65 8.04
CA SER A 886 17.61 -57.72 7.01
C SER A 886 17.23 -56.33 6.48
N LEU A 887 17.32 -55.30 7.32
CA LEU A 887 17.04 -53.93 6.93
C LEU A 887 18.19 -53.34 6.11
N ILE A 888 19.44 -53.61 6.48
CA ILE A 888 20.62 -53.20 5.71
C ILE A 888 20.58 -53.80 4.30
N GLU A 889 20.27 -55.10 4.16
CA GLU A 889 20.09 -55.72 2.83
C GLU A 889 18.95 -55.08 2.03
N HIS A 890 17.87 -54.68 2.69
CA HIS A 890 16.80 -53.93 2.05
C HIS A 890 17.31 -52.60 1.50
N TYR A 891 18.06 -51.81 2.29
CA TYR A 891 18.61 -50.53 1.86
C TYR A 891 19.69 -50.67 0.78
N ARG A 892 20.49 -51.75 0.80
CA ARG A 892 21.40 -52.10 -0.30
C ARG A 892 20.62 -52.26 -1.62
N HIS A 893 19.51 -52.99 -1.60
CA HIS A 893 18.65 -53.17 -2.77
C HIS A 893 17.94 -51.88 -3.19
N LEU A 894 17.50 -51.05 -2.23
CA LEU A 894 16.92 -49.74 -2.52
C LEU A 894 17.94 -48.84 -3.22
N LEU A 895 19.20 -48.87 -2.79
CA LEU A 895 20.27 -48.12 -3.42
C LEU A 895 20.45 -48.54 -4.88
N ASP A 896 20.66 -49.84 -5.11
CA ASP A 896 20.86 -50.38 -6.46
C ASP A 896 19.67 -50.05 -7.39
N SER A 897 18.45 -50.15 -6.87
CA SER A 897 17.23 -49.85 -7.64
C SER A 897 17.10 -48.36 -7.94
N SER A 898 17.44 -47.50 -6.98
CA SER A 898 17.35 -46.03 -7.15
C SER A 898 18.39 -45.55 -8.17
N MET A 899 19.62 -46.02 -8.05
CA MET A 899 20.69 -45.75 -9.04
C MET A 899 20.28 -46.20 -10.44
N GLN A 900 19.70 -47.40 -10.58
CA GLN A 900 19.21 -47.88 -11.87
C GLN A 900 18.08 -47.00 -12.43
N SER A 901 17.13 -46.58 -11.58
CA SER A 901 15.99 -45.75 -12.00
C SER A 901 16.42 -44.35 -12.45
N LEU A 902 17.45 -43.79 -11.82
CA LEU A 902 18.04 -42.49 -12.15
C LEU A 902 19.15 -42.60 -13.21
N GLY A 903 19.37 -43.77 -13.82
CA GLY A 903 20.39 -43.95 -14.85
C GLY A 903 21.84 -43.73 -14.37
N ASP A 904 22.09 -43.76 -13.06
CA ASP A 904 23.41 -43.59 -12.46
C ASP A 904 24.27 -44.84 -12.67
N THR A 905 24.96 -44.86 -13.81
CA THR A 905 25.78 -45.98 -14.29
C THR A 905 27.27 -45.65 -14.30
N ASN A 906 27.65 -44.51 -13.73
CA ASN A 906 29.02 -44.01 -13.77
C ASN A 906 29.98 -44.94 -13.03
N ALA A 907 31.10 -45.27 -13.67
CA ALA A 907 32.18 -45.99 -13.03
C ALA A 907 32.88 -45.05 -12.03
N LEU A 908 32.65 -45.28 -10.74
CA LEU A 908 33.23 -44.49 -9.68
C LEU A 908 34.71 -44.83 -9.46
N VAL A 909 35.51 -43.83 -9.09
CA VAL A 909 36.92 -44.02 -8.77
C VAL A 909 37.03 -44.75 -7.43
N VAL A 910 37.49 -46.00 -7.49
CA VAL A 910 37.74 -46.81 -6.30
C VAL A 910 39.01 -46.34 -5.59
N ARG A 911 38.92 -46.12 -4.27
CA ARG A 911 40.03 -45.67 -3.42
C ARG A 911 40.40 -46.70 -2.35
N ASN A 912 41.61 -46.56 -1.81
CA ASN A 912 42.04 -47.31 -0.64
C ASN A 912 41.45 -46.63 0.59
N CYS A 913 40.32 -47.14 1.03
CA CYS A 913 39.65 -46.82 2.27
C CYS A 913 39.08 -48.10 2.84
N TYR A 914 38.95 -48.17 4.15
CA TYR A 914 38.52 -49.36 4.87
C TYR A 914 37.69 -48.97 6.10
N LEU A 915 36.82 -49.87 6.54
CA LEU A 915 36.10 -49.71 7.80
C LEU A 915 37.03 -50.02 8.98
N ASN A 916 37.31 -49.03 9.83
CA ASN A 916 38.15 -49.21 11.02
C ASN A 916 37.31 -49.68 12.21
N THR A 917 37.65 -50.85 12.75
CA THR A 917 36.83 -51.54 13.76
C THR A 917 37.39 -51.50 15.19
N THR A 918 38.57 -50.93 15.45
CA THR A 918 39.13 -50.98 16.82
C THR A 918 40.08 -49.85 17.20
N GLN A 919 39.93 -49.38 18.46
CA GLN A 919 40.87 -48.54 19.22
C GLN A 919 42.33 -48.78 18.83
N GLU A 920 43.04 -47.69 18.54
CA GLU A 920 44.50 -47.66 18.48
C GLU A 920 45.11 -48.47 19.64
N ARG A 921 45.89 -49.50 19.30
CA ARG A 921 47.03 -49.85 20.13
C ARG A 921 48.29 -49.48 19.38
N VAL A 922 48.90 -48.39 19.82
CA VAL A 922 50.35 -48.20 19.71
C VAL A 922 51.00 -49.43 20.36
N MET A 923 51.60 -50.29 19.54
CA MET A 923 52.62 -51.21 20.00
C MET A 923 53.93 -50.41 20.00
N ASP A 924 54.24 -49.77 21.12
CA ASP A 924 55.62 -49.36 21.37
C ASP A 924 56.44 -50.66 21.46
N SER A 925 57.42 -50.79 20.56
CA SER A 925 58.52 -51.72 20.79
C SER A 925 59.26 -51.25 22.03
N GLU A 926 59.34 -52.08 23.07
CA GLU A 926 60.35 -51.89 24.12
C GLU A 926 61.72 -51.83 23.43
N GLU A 927 62.43 -50.71 23.64
CA GLU A 927 63.80 -50.48 23.21
C GLU A 927 64.69 -51.66 23.62
N GLY A 928 65.20 -52.36 22.60
CA GLY A 928 66.47 -53.07 22.67
C GLY A 928 67.42 -52.35 21.73
N ASP A 929 68.44 -51.72 22.32
CA ASP A 929 69.50 -50.96 21.64
C ASP A 929 69.99 -51.62 20.33
N GLU A 930 69.78 -50.93 19.20
CA GLU A 930 70.77 -50.65 18.14
C GLU A 930 70.06 -50.04 16.91
N GLU A 931 70.67 -49.01 16.32
CA GLU A 931 70.17 -48.24 15.16
C GLU A 931 69.78 -49.15 13.98
N GLY A 932 68.49 -49.22 13.65
CA GLY A 932 67.96 -49.86 12.45
C GLY A 932 66.49 -49.49 12.19
N GLU A 933 66.13 -49.22 10.94
CA GLU A 933 64.77 -48.89 10.52
C GLU A 933 63.76 -49.95 11.01
N ALA A 934 62.78 -49.53 11.81
CA ALA A 934 61.77 -50.43 12.36
C ALA A 934 60.88 -51.01 11.25
N MET A 935 60.76 -52.34 11.19
CA MET A 935 59.77 -53.02 10.36
C MET A 935 58.35 -52.59 10.79
N THR A 936 57.51 -52.21 9.83
CA THR A 936 56.11 -51.84 10.09
C THR A 936 55.15 -52.88 9.50
N PHE A 937 54.22 -53.36 10.32
CA PHE A 937 53.19 -54.32 9.93
C PHE A 937 51.80 -53.68 10.05
N ARG A 938 50.94 -53.89 9.05
CA ARG A 938 49.50 -53.66 9.16
C ARG A 938 48.75 -54.97 8.96
N VAL A 939 47.81 -55.25 9.86
CA VAL A 939 46.94 -56.42 9.84
C VAL A 939 45.52 -55.97 9.50
N TYR A 940 44.91 -56.58 8.49
CA TYR A 940 43.54 -56.27 8.10
C TYR A 940 42.67 -57.52 8.32
N PRO A 941 41.68 -57.49 9.23
CA PRO A 941 40.68 -58.55 9.33
C PRO A 941 39.67 -58.45 8.18
N GLN A 942 39.31 -59.57 7.55
CA GLN A 942 38.14 -59.63 6.66
C GLN A 942 37.03 -60.47 7.33
N PRO A 943 35.94 -59.84 7.83
CA PRO A 943 34.93 -60.53 8.63
C PRO A 943 34.21 -61.69 7.92
N ALA A 944 34.19 -61.69 6.58
CA ALA A 944 33.32 -62.58 5.81
C ALA A 944 33.95 -63.93 5.37
N LYS A 945 35.27 -64.17 5.51
CA LYS A 945 35.93 -65.30 4.80
C LYS A 945 37.12 -66.03 5.48
N ASP A 946 37.31 -65.95 6.80
CA ASP A 946 38.43 -66.62 7.52
C ASP A 946 39.84 -66.25 7.02
N ASN A 947 39.98 -65.09 6.37
CA ASN A 947 41.23 -64.59 5.82
C ASN A 947 41.73 -63.39 6.62
N VAL A 948 43.03 -63.34 6.86
CA VAL A 948 43.72 -62.19 7.44
C VAL A 948 44.73 -61.69 6.42
N PHE A 949 44.73 -60.39 6.14
CA PHE A 949 45.70 -59.78 5.25
C PHE A 949 46.80 -59.10 6.07
N PHE A 950 48.04 -59.22 5.59
CA PHE A 950 49.17 -58.53 6.18
C PHE A 950 49.92 -57.76 5.11
N GLU A 951 50.25 -56.51 5.40
CA GLU A 951 51.12 -55.72 4.55
C GLU A 951 52.52 -55.64 5.17
N LEU A 952 53.53 -56.06 4.39
CA LEU A 952 54.94 -55.97 4.76
C LEU A 952 55.57 -54.74 4.10
N ARG A 953 55.98 -53.76 4.91
CA ARG A 953 56.75 -52.58 4.49
C ARG A 953 58.12 -52.57 5.16
N ASN A 954 59.16 -52.23 4.38
CA ASN A 954 60.57 -52.11 4.79
C ASN A 954 61.16 -53.36 5.47
N LEU A 955 61.62 -54.31 4.65
CA LEU A 955 62.36 -55.48 5.14
C LEU A 955 63.85 -55.15 5.27
N PRO A 956 64.47 -55.29 6.46
CA PRO A 956 65.93 -55.28 6.56
C PRO A 956 66.49 -56.49 5.81
N THR A 957 67.67 -56.33 5.22
CA THR A 957 68.34 -57.30 4.34
C THR A 957 68.82 -58.60 5.01
N GLU A 958 68.49 -58.83 6.29
CA GLU A 958 68.95 -60.02 7.02
C GLU A 958 67.81 -60.88 7.58
N GLN A 959 68.08 -62.19 7.61
CA GLN A 959 67.13 -63.29 7.86
C GLN A 959 66.41 -63.15 9.21
N GLY A 960 65.13 -62.79 9.19
CA GLY A 960 64.27 -62.74 10.38
C GLY A 960 63.13 -63.74 10.33
N LYS A 961 62.82 -64.38 11.47
CA LYS A 961 61.56 -65.09 11.71
C LYS A 961 60.65 -64.17 12.52
N ILE A 962 59.42 -63.94 12.06
CA ILE A 962 58.45 -63.14 12.82
C ILE A 962 57.58 -64.07 13.65
N THR A 963 57.49 -63.78 14.95
CA THR A 963 56.49 -64.37 15.83
C THR A 963 55.34 -63.38 15.97
N TYR A 964 54.15 -63.71 15.48
CA TYR A 964 52.96 -62.89 15.73
C TYR A 964 52.17 -63.47 16.92
N VAL A 965 51.51 -62.60 17.69
CA VAL A 965 50.68 -62.97 18.84
C VAL A 965 49.28 -62.38 18.64
N ILE A 966 48.28 -63.23 18.42
CA ILE A 966 46.87 -62.80 18.43
C ILE A 966 46.37 -62.85 19.88
N ASN A 967 46.10 -61.70 20.49
CA ASN A 967 45.57 -61.58 21.85
C ASN A 967 44.07 -61.26 21.82
N ASN A 968 43.25 -62.07 22.50
CA ASN A 968 41.86 -61.75 22.78
C ASN A 968 41.76 -61.09 24.16
N ALA A 969 41.37 -59.82 24.20
CA ALA A 969 40.91 -59.17 25.42
C ALA A 969 39.74 -58.22 25.12
N LYS A 970 38.53 -58.81 25.12
CA LYS A 970 37.19 -58.18 25.27
C LYS A 970 36.81 -57.12 24.23
N GLY A 971 36.07 -57.55 23.19
CA GLY A 971 35.28 -56.66 22.33
C GLY A 971 34.70 -57.20 21.00
N GLU A 972 35.11 -58.35 20.45
CA GLU A 972 34.77 -58.75 19.05
C GLU A 972 34.22 -60.20 18.91
N PHE A 973 33.49 -60.49 17.81
CA PHE A 973 32.79 -61.77 17.57
C PHE A 973 33.74 -62.95 17.21
N LEU A 974 33.53 -64.10 17.85
CA LEU A 974 34.16 -65.41 17.57
C LEU A 974 33.09 -66.52 17.56
N THR A 975 33.06 -67.41 16.54
CA THR A 975 32.55 -68.81 16.61
C THR A 975 32.98 -69.60 15.33
N ARG A 976 32.84 -70.94 15.16
CA ARG A 976 32.28 -72.06 15.95
C ARG A 976 33.35 -73.15 16.11
N LYS A 977 34.54 -72.72 16.44
CA LYS A 977 35.68 -73.55 16.70
C LYS A 977 36.66 -72.56 17.33
N ASP A 978 36.31 -72.07 18.52
CA ASP A 978 37.10 -71.15 19.36
C ASP A 978 38.33 -71.91 19.90
N LEU A 979 39.13 -72.42 18.97
CA LEU A 979 39.41 -73.84 18.77
C LEU A 979 40.24 -74.48 19.88
N PHE A 980 39.53 -74.72 20.97
CA PHE A 980 39.88 -75.55 22.11
C PHE A 980 40.85 -74.91 23.11
N TYR A 981 40.22 -74.25 24.08
CA TYR A 981 40.69 -73.94 25.44
C TYR A 981 41.44 -72.61 25.63
N VAL A 982 40.65 -71.63 26.05
CA VAL A 982 40.93 -70.64 27.12
C VAL A 982 42.38 -70.63 27.61
N GLY A 983 43.09 -69.54 27.31
CA GLY A 983 44.32 -69.16 28.01
C GLY A 983 45.65 -69.33 27.25
N LYS A 984 45.65 -69.37 25.91
CA LYS A 984 46.90 -69.35 25.15
C LYS A 984 46.88 -68.34 24.00
N ASN A 985 47.82 -67.40 24.07
CA ASN A 985 48.30 -66.60 22.94
C ASN A 985 48.62 -67.55 21.77
N PHE A 986 47.98 -67.36 20.62
CA PHE A 986 48.39 -68.06 19.40
C PHE A 986 49.71 -67.43 18.95
N ARG A 987 50.82 -68.15 19.14
CA ARG A 987 52.13 -67.84 18.57
C ARG A 987 52.37 -68.78 17.41
N ASP A 988 52.34 -68.25 16.21
CA ASP A 988 52.89 -68.95 15.05
C ASP A 988 54.03 -68.11 14.45
N VAL A 989 54.95 -68.79 13.77
CA VAL A 989 56.16 -68.19 13.24
C VAL A 989 56.11 -68.23 11.73
N ILE A 990 55.94 -67.07 11.09
CA ILE A 990 56.04 -66.96 9.64
C ILE A 990 57.51 -66.71 9.30
N ASP A 991 58.07 -67.60 8.49
CA ASP A 991 59.38 -67.41 7.90
C ASP A 991 59.28 -66.40 6.76
N ILE A 992 59.67 -65.16 7.04
CA ILE A 992 59.61 -64.06 6.08
C ILE A 992 60.87 -63.96 5.21
N ALA A 993 61.86 -64.85 5.39
CA ALA A 993 63.13 -64.79 4.66
C ALA A 993 62.96 -64.94 3.12
N SER A 994 61.79 -65.36 2.66
CA SER A 994 61.44 -65.50 1.24
C SER A 994 60.39 -64.50 0.74
N LEU A 995 59.87 -63.65 1.63
CA LEU A 995 58.85 -62.66 1.29
C LEU A 995 59.52 -61.34 0.90
N VAL A 996 58.98 -60.66 -0.08
CA VAL A 996 59.37 -59.30 -0.49
C VAL A 996 58.30 -58.31 -0.03
N PRO A 997 58.55 -56.99 0.01
CA PRO A 997 57.50 -56.02 0.34
C PRO A 997 56.25 -56.23 -0.53
N GLY A 998 55.07 -56.15 0.10
CA GLY A 998 53.79 -56.43 -0.54
C GLY A 998 52.70 -56.91 0.43
N VAL A 999 51.51 -57.09 -0.10
CA VAL A 999 50.33 -57.58 0.65
C VAL A 999 50.23 -59.10 0.51
N TYR A 1000 50.03 -59.77 1.64
CA TYR A 1000 49.93 -61.21 1.74
C TYR A 1000 48.59 -61.59 2.35
N MET A 1001 47.93 -62.57 1.77
CA MET A 1001 46.76 -63.20 2.38
C MET A 1001 47.22 -64.42 3.17
N VAL A 1002 46.69 -64.56 4.38
CA VAL A 1002 46.78 -65.78 5.17
C VAL A 1002 45.39 -66.33 5.39
N LYS A 1003 45.19 -67.54 4.88
CA LYS A 1003 43.97 -68.31 5.09
C LYS A 1003 44.14 -69.19 6.32
N ILE A 1004 43.21 -69.09 7.26
CA ILE A 1004 43.22 -69.93 8.46
C ILE A 1004 42.41 -71.20 8.16
N SER A 1005 43.08 -72.35 8.01
CA SER A 1005 42.42 -73.65 7.78
C SER A 1005 42.58 -74.62 8.96
N ASP A 1006 41.61 -75.52 9.10
CA ASP A 1006 41.55 -76.55 10.13
C ASP A 1006 42.82 -77.43 10.19
N GLY A 1007 43.73 -77.13 11.11
CA GLY A 1007 44.92 -77.92 11.42
C GLY A 1007 46.20 -77.44 10.74
N MET A 1008 46.93 -76.56 11.45
CA MET A 1008 48.36 -76.21 11.27
C MET A 1008 48.88 -76.27 9.82
N SER A 1009 48.51 -75.28 9.01
CA SER A 1009 49.35 -74.80 7.91
C SER A 1009 48.89 -73.40 7.51
N VAL A 1010 49.72 -72.40 7.79
CA VAL A 1010 49.55 -71.05 7.27
C VAL A 1010 49.99 -71.06 5.80
N PHE A 1011 49.04 -70.89 4.88
CA PHE A 1011 49.37 -70.65 3.47
C PHE A 1011 49.51 -69.15 3.28
N THR A 1012 50.74 -68.68 3.02
CA THR A 1012 51.05 -67.32 2.59
C THR A 1012 51.14 -67.29 1.07
N SER A 1013 50.26 -66.56 0.41
CA SER A 1013 50.40 -66.23 -1.01
C SER A 1013 50.59 -64.72 -1.15
N LYS A 1014 51.63 -64.31 -1.88
CA LYS A 1014 51.79 -62.92 -2.30
C LYS A 1014 50.66 -62.60 -3.26
N LEU A 1015 49.82 -61.62 -2.92
CA LEU A 1015 48.83 -61.13 -3.86
C LEU A 1015 49.57 -60.39 -4.98
N THR A 1016 49.42 -60.87 -6.19
CA THR A 1016 49.97 -60.20 -7.38
C THR A 1016 48.84 -59.30 -7.88
N VAL A 1017 49.05 -57.99 -7.88
CA VAL A 1017 48.01 -57.02 -8.28
C VAL A 1017 47.58 -57.33 -9.72
N GLY A 1018 46.31 -57.72 -9.87
CA GLY A 1018 45.70 -58.13 -11.14
C GLY A 1018 44.22 -58.45 -10.95
N HIS A 1019 43.41 -57.39 -11.00
CA HIS A 1019 41.94 -57.29 -10.88
C HIS A 1019 41.30 -57.71 -9.56
#